data_AF-A9UUJ5-F1
#
_entry.id   AF-A9UUJ5-F1
#
_cell.length_a   1.000
_cell.length_b   1.000
_cell.length_c   1.000
_cell.angle_alpha   90.00
_cell.angle_beta   90.00
_cell.angle_gamma   90.00
#
_symmetry.space_group_name_H-M   'P 1'
#
loop_
_entity.id
_entity.type
_entity.pdbx_description
1 polymer ?
#
loop_
_entity_poly.entity_id
_entity_poly.type
_entity_poly.pdbx_seq_one_letter_code
_entity_poly.pdbx_strand_id
1 'polypeptide(L)'
;MVRRTDTVALELAATGNRLERLWEFSNPEPGIDGLRWLGFVIKENLLTDVELQPACDAIDENLCEQEGFSSRLTALERQFPHASVLLHTEGILHPNIQQLWANPKLLDIAQQVLGGDFAAHPVWNLRCKVVRGGHRTGLAGQHTCCVGGTWYIDLPEEQMTSVLQCDLDADVVTCEVAKGSVLLLNNLVPHRSLNNLSDHIRWSFDLRWQQTGLPNGFYGIKESLPMRADGNRAYPIAWDGWAQQDRQVAQRAQVGPNAREAIAEVTDNLETTVVGPWMNRYDHQAYAFTTELVYGESFESFNLPSAAPAMRAFADLDKTVADPRGINNGNQTLYWFQVQGTSDQLLNITDHPFNGLQALRLHASNTSGPVAISNRGFKGQGLDLKANHDYEGLVYARASVPTLVSVSLEDFHAGRVLALATLSIQGTGNWEALAFRLVSNSDTACFDYPWGQPPLYCYPGLQDRIGHACWQCGGQLVFRLLQGQVDLDMASLQPGSWGRFAPEQRVRRDIVEHLLAMGVDGIRLGGTYVKTDVALANSSEIGYYWKALRGAPSSRPPIVQMGSGISNFWNPQLRSAVFGPFELLNLTEQLNMTATITLNHLESAADLADLVSYMFATNASDAMAQLRQQDGHPEPYNLDKFFELGNEILNTNYVSQVAEMEGRAKSLNLGKKLRYACPWECLNDIFRNGAKQYGAQVYLDRHDADDPQASTFDPIIAQWEAEGIDARFTIWETNTGTLHDMRRALQEAQDMNQYERRGSASLRLDSRTASFCVEASGHDDLWADQHGDQGLIFFAPNQTWAQPPYHVHAMIQDTALPWVLSVPDPSSTGIDLAALVSDDKRQVTTRLVNFEATPLSVVLDVRGHTGQRVQAETRQLSAPSGDLDAANPAWQPDLITPKLDVVSIVLGQDVWEIPPFSFMTITFHLE
;
A
#
# COMPACT_ATOMS: atom_id res chain seq x y z
N MET A 1 11.36 -3.84 -37.00
CA MET A 1 12.36 -4.72 -37.66
C MET A 1 13.63 -3.92 -37.90
N VAL A 2 14.80 -4.56 -37.67
CA VAL A 2 16.21 -4.11 -37.74
C VAL A 2 16.86 -3.68 -36.41
N ARG A 3 17.92 -4.44 -36.07
CA ARG A 3 18.80 -4.49 -34.88
C ARG A 3 19.88 -3.41 -34.85
N ARG A 4 20.38 -3.08 -33.64
CA ARG A 4 21.78 -2.78 -33.22
C ARG A 4 21.78 -2.66 -31.68
N THR A 5 22.18 -3.64 -30.86
CA THR A 5 23.54 -3.99 -30.38
C THR A 5 24.49 -2.80 -30.21
N ASP A 6 24.79 -2.45 -28.93
CA ASP A 6 26.08 -1.97 -28.41
C ASP A 6 26.08 -2.15 -26.86
N THR A 7 26.28 -3.37 -26.33
CA THR A 7 27.53 -3.92 -25.76
C THR A 7 28.33 -3.05 -24.77
N VAL A 8 28.08 -3.23 -23.46
CA VAL A 8 29.10 -3.12 -22.38
C VAL A 8 29.30 -4.46 -21.65
N ALA A 9 28.50 -5.50 -21.94
CA ALA A 9 28.65 -6.84 -21.36
C ALA A 9 29.68 -7.76 -22.06
N LEU A 10 30.55 -7.24 -22.95
CA LEU A 10 31.47 -8.06 -23.76
C LEU A 10 32.96 -7.68 -23.70
N GLU A 11 33.42 -6.95 -22.68
CA GLU A 11 34.88 -6.73 -22.52
C GLU A 11 35.60 -7.80 -21.67
N LEU A 12 34.89 -8.69 -20.97
CA LEU A 12 35.53 -9.85 -20.33
C LEU A 12 35.82 -11.01 -21.30
N ALA A 13 35.29 -10.96 -22.53
CA ALA A 13 35.55 -11.96 -23.57
C ALA A 13 36.69 -11.56 -24.54
N ALA A 14 37.10 -10.29 -24.57
CA ALA A 14 38.04 -9.77 -25.58
C ALA A 14 39.52 -9.79 -25.17
N THR A 15 39.87 -10.17 -23.94
CA THR A 15 41.27 -10.24 -23.46
C THR A 15 41.80 -11.67 -23.30
N GLY A 16 41.19 -12.62 -24.01
CA GLY A 16 41.51 -14.07 -24.01
C GLY A 16 42.91 -14.47 -24.46
N ASN A 17 43.89 -13.54 -24.54
CA ASN A 17 45.29 -13.86 -24.86
C ASN A 17 46.33 -13.18 -23.95
N ARG A 18 45.92 -12.48 -22.87
CA ARG A 18 46.88 -11.89 -21.91
C ARG A 18 46.83 -12.45 -20.48
N LEU A 19 45.79 -13.21 -20.12
CA LEU A 19 45.64 -13.81 -18.79
C LEU A 19 46.11 -15.27 -18.70
N GLU A 20 46.36 -15.95 -19.82
CA GLU A 20 46.79 -17.36 -19.82
C GLU A 20 48.25 -17.61 -19.38
N ARG A 21 49.05 -16.57 -19.06
CA ARG A 21 50.49 -16.75 -18.78
C ARG A 21 50.95 -16.46 -17.34
N LEU A 22 50.06 -16.38 -16.36
CA LEU A 22 50.48 -16.08 -14.98
C LEU A 22 49.89 -16.95 -13.86
N TRP A 23 49.54 -18.21 -14.14
CA TRP A 23 49.14 -19.15 -13.07
C TRP A 23 49.58 -20.59 -13.35
N GLU A 24 50.86 -20.90 -13.08
CA GLU A 24 51.29 -22.27 -12.77
C GLU A 24 51.38 -22.40 -11.25
N PHE A 25 50.30 -22.85 -10.61
CA PHE A 25 50.38 -23.46 -9.28
C PHE A 25 49.62 -24.78 -9.31
N SER A 26 50.35 -25.84 -8.95
CA SER A 26 49.98 -27.25 -8.98
C SER A 26 48.96 -27.61 -7.88
N ASN A 27 47.67 -27.63 -8.22
CA ASN A 27 46.65 -28.61 -7.76
C ASN A 27 45.28 -28.27 -8.40
N PRO A 28 44.37 -29.25 -8.60
CA PRO A 28 43.16 -29.05 -9.36
C PRO A 28 42.07 -28.44 -8.46
N GLU A 29 42.17 -27.14 -8.19
CA GLU A 29 41.07 -26.36 -7.63
C GLU A 29 40.67 -25.24 -8.60
N PRO A 30 39.37 -24.92 -8.72
CA PRO A 30 38.89 -24.00 -9.74
C PRO A 30 39.33 -22.58 -9.35
N GLY A 31 40.34 -22.05 -10.05
CA GLY A 31 40.85 -20.68 -9.90
C GLY A 31 39.84 -19.61 -10.33
N ILE A 32 40.23 -18.65 -11.18
CA ILE A 32 39.29 -17.64 -11.75
C ILE A 32 38.10 -18.31 -12.47
N ASP A 33 38.28 -19.54 -12.95
CA ASP A 33 37.21 -20.36 -13.51
C ASP A 33 36.13 -20.69 -12.47
N GLY A 34 36.44 -20.80 -11.17
CA GLY A 34 35.45 -20.96 -10.10
C GLY A 34 34.52 -19.75 -9.95
N LEU A 35 35.07 -18.53 -10.00
CA LEU A 35 34.28 -17.29 -9.99
C LEU A 35 33.35 -17.19 -11.22
N ARG A 36 33.81 -17.68 -12.38
CA ARG A 36 33.01 -17.71 -13.61
C ARG A 36 31.93 -18.80 -13.58
N TRP A 37 32.26 -20.01 -13.14
CA TRP A 37 31.37 -21.17 -13.22
C TRP A 37 30.48 -21.33 -11.98
N LEU A 38 31.03 -21.22 -10.78
CA LEU A 38 30.31 -21.38 -9.51
C LEU A 38 29.80 -20.05 -8.95
N GLY A 39 30.42 -18.93 -9.35
CA GLY A 39 30.08 -17.59 -8.89
C GLY A 39 30.97 -17.12 -7.74
N PHE A 40 31.56 -18.06 -6.99
CA PHE A 40 32.42 -17.77 -5.85
C PHE A 40 33.68 -18.67 -5.84
N VAL A 41 34.70 -18.25 -5.08
CA VAL A 41 35.94 -19.00 -4.82
C VAL A 41 36.33 -18.83 -3.35
N ILE A 42 36.72 -19.91 -2.69
CA ILE A 42 37.32 -19.87 -1.35
C ILE A 42 38.83 -19.99 -1.53
N LYS A 43 39.58 -19.00 -1.05
CA LYS A 43 41.03 -19.07 -0.96
C LYS A 43 41.42 -19.44 0.46
N GLU A 44 41.82 -20.69 0.64
CA GLU A 44 42.21 -21.18 1.97
C GLU A 44 43.52 -20.57 2.46
N ASN A 45 43.58 -20.27 3.76
CA ASN A 45 44.78 -19.89 4.50
C ASN A 45 45.57 -18.72 3.88
N LEU A 46 44.87 -17.75 3.28
CA LEU A 46 45.48 -16.60 2.61
C LEU A 46 46.18 -15.66 3.60
N LEU A 47 45.53 -15.40 4.72
CA LEU A 47 45.97 -14.47 5.77
C LEU A 47 46.51 -15.27 6.95
N THR A 48 47.70 -14.90 7.40
CA THR A 48 48.31 -15.44 8.62
C THR A 48 47.64 -14.88 9.86
N ASP A 49 47.83 -15.53 11.01
CA ASP A 49 47.34 -15.02 12.30
C ASP A 49 47.81 -13.58 12.58
N VAL A 50 49.05 -13.24 12.18
CA VAL A 50 49.59 -11.87 12.32
C VAL A 50 48.86 -10.88 11.43
N GLU A 51 48.48 -11.27 10.21
CA GLU A 51 47.74 -10.40 9.28
C GLU A 51 46.27 -10.23 9.66
N LEU A 52 45.70 -11.18 10.41
CA LEU A 52 44.34 -11.09 10.96
C LEU A 52 44.29 -10.37 12.31
N GLN A 53 45.41 -10.32 13.04
CA GLN A 53 45.47 -9.77 14.39
C GLN A 53 44.89 -8.34 14.49
N PRO A 54 45.14 -7.41 13.55
CA PRO A 54 44.51 -6.09 13.60
C PRO A 54 42.98 -6.17 13.65
N ALA A 55 42.38 -7.08 12.89
CA ALA A 55 40.93 -7.27 12.87
C ALA A 55 40.41 -7.85 14.19
N CYS A 56 41.20 -8.72 14.85
CA CYS A 56 40.91 -9.18 16.20
C CYS A 56 40.96 -8.01 17.21
N ASP A 57 41.96 -7.14 17.06
CA ASP A 57 42.21 -6.00 17.94
C ASP A 57 41.22 -4.83 17.71
N ALA A 58 40.41 -4.87 16.65
CA ALA A 58 39.35 -3.89 16.39
C ALA A 58 38.10 -4.12 17.26
N ILE A 59 38.00 -5.27 17.93
CA ILE A 59 36.91 -5.60 18.84
C ILE A 59 37.29 -5.12 20.25
N ASP A 60 37.20 -3.81 20.48
CA ASP A 60 37.53 -3.21 21.76
C ASP A 60 36.55 -2.09 22.08
N GLU A 61 35.62 -2.33 23.02
CA GLU A 61 34.93 -1.29 23.80
C GLU A 61 34.15 -1.90 25.00
N ASN A 62 34.69 -1.68 26.21
CA ASN A 62 34.10 -1.62 27.55
C ASN A 62 33.10 -2.68 28.08
N LEU A 63 32.69 -3.71 27.32
CA LEU A 63 31.75 -4.75 27.77
C LEU A 63 32.37 -6.15 27.66
N CYS A 64 32.23 -6.95 28.73
CA CYS A 64 32.84 -8.29 28.86
C CYS A 64 34.39 -8.32 28.81
N GLU A 65 35.07 -7.28 29.32
CA GLU A 65 36.56 -7.18 29.33
C GLU A 65 37.29 -8.36 29.98
N GLN A 66 36.61 -9.05 30.90
CA GLN A 66 37.12 -10.21 31.64
C GLN A 66 37.35 -11.45 30.75
N GLU A 67 36.73 -11.46 29.57
CA GLU A 67 36.74 -12.56 28.61
C GLU A 67 37.82 -12.36 27.54
N GLY A 68 38.45 -13.46 27.09
CA GLY A 68 39.39 -13.45 25.96
C GLY A 68 38.68 -13.30 24.62
N PHE A 69 39.41 -12.97 23.55
CA PHE A 69 38.86 -12.69 22.21
C PHE A 69 37.74 -13.66 21.76
N SER A 70 37.98 -14.98 21.86
CA SER A 70 37.02 -16.00 21.41
C SER A 70 35.80 -16.18 22.33
N SER A 71 35.90 -15.84 23.62
CA SER A 71 34.80 -15.98 24.59
C SER A 71 34.01 -14.68 24.79
N ARG A 72 34.62 -13.52 24.51
CA ARG A 72 34.02 -12.19 24.68
C ARG A 72 32.76 -12.00 23.84
N LEU A 73 32.80 -12.34 22.56
CA LEU A 73 31.62 -12.26 21.70
C LEU A 73 30.52 -13.21 22.14
N THR A 74 30.89 -14.39 22.66
CA THR A 74 29.93 -15.40 23.12
C THR A 74 29.23 -14.91 24.38
N ALA A 75 29.95 -14.19 25.24
CA ALA A 75 29.37 -13.51 26.40
C ALA A 75 28.45 -12.35 25.97
N LEU A 76 28.84 -11.56 24.97
CA LEU A 76 28.02 -10.46 24.43
C LEU A 76 26.73 -10.97 23.79
N GLU A 77 26.79 -11.98 22.91
CA GLU A 77 25.61 -12.57 22.25
C GLU A 77 24.64 -13.23 23.27
N ARG A 78 25.16 -13.77 24.38
CA ARG A 78 24.33 -14.32 25.47
C ARG A 78 23.62 -13.26 26.29
N GLN A 79 24.24 -12.10 26.46
CA GLN A 79 23.66 -10.98 27.20
C GLN A 79 22.71 -10.16 26.32
N PHE A 80 23.04 -10.05 25.02
CA PHE A 80 22.32 -9.27 24.02
C PHE A 80 22.21 -10.12 22.72
N PRO A 81 21.10 -10.84 22.53
CA PRO A 81 20.89 -11.65 21.33
C PRO A 81 21.08 -10.82 20.05
N HIS A 82 21.80 -11.38 19.07
CA HIS A 82 22.15 -10.75 17.79
C HIS A 82 23.17 -9.60 17.84
N ALA A 83 23.69 -9.22 19.01
CA ALA A 83 24.71 -8.16 19.14
C ALA A 83 26.03 -8.48 18.42
N SER A 84 26.32 -9.74 18.10
CA SER A 84 27.48 -10.10 17.26
C SER A 84 27.40 -9.56 15.82
N VAL A 85 26.23 -9.12 15.35
CA VAL A 85 26.10 -8.37 14.08
C VAL A 85 26.48 -6.89 14.23
N LEU A 86 26.53 -6.38 15.47
CA LEU A 86 26.76 -4.99 15.84
C LEU A 86 28.23 -4.64 16.12
N LEU A 87 29.16 -5.61 16.04
CA LEU A 87 30.61 -5.35 16.19
C LEU A 87 31.19 -4.36 15.15
N HIS A 88 30.35 -3.89 14.22
CA HIS A 88 30.69 -3.02 13.11
C HIS A 88 29.73 -1.82 12.97
N THR A 89 28.93 -1.49 14.00
CA THR A 89 27.87 -0.47 13.94
C THR A 89 28.25 0.92 14.41
N GLU A 90 29.51 1.21 14.73
CA GLU A 90 29.91 2.60 14.58
C GLU A 90 29.94 2.91 13.07
N GLY A 91 29.27 3.98 12.63
CA GLY A 91 29.31 4.37 11.22
C GLY A 91 30.71 4.78 10.73
N ILE A 92 31.70 4.74 11.63
CA ILE A 92 33.12 5.07 11.46
C ILE A 92 33.93 3.78 11.30
N LEU A 93 34.84 3.76 10.32
CA LEU A 93 35.66 2.58 10.03
C LEU A 93 36.93 2.57 10.91
N HIS A 94 37.06 1.58 11.79
CA HIS A 94 38.20 1.46 12.72
C HIS A 94 39.57 1.32 11.99
N PRO A 95 40.65 1.97 12.45
CA PRO A 95 41.98 1.92 11.81
C PRO A 95 42.52 0.52 11.57
N ASN A 96 42.27 -0.41 12.48
CA ASN A 96 42.75 -1.78 12.32
C ASN A 96 42.01 -2.53 11.19
N ILE A 97 40.75 -2.18 10.88
CA ILE A 97 40.02 -2.71 9.73
C ILE A 97 40.53 -2.07 8.43
N GLN A 98 40.92 -0.79 8.46
CA GLN A 98 41.60 -0.15 7.32
C GLN A 98 42.91 -0.87 6.98
N GLN A 99 43.69 -1.27 7.99
CA GLN A 99 44.93 -2.04 7.79
C GLN A 99 44.67 -3.41 7.15
N LEU A 100 43.60 -4.12 7.58
CA LEU A 100 43.19 -5.37 6.95
C LEU A 100 42.73 -5.14 5.51
N TRP A 101 41.90 -4.13 5.24
CA TRP A 101 41.38 -3.83 3.91
C TRP A 101 42.48 -3.39 2.93
N ALA A 102 43.52 -2.72 3.44
CA ALA A 102 44.71 -2.35 2.69
C ALA A 102 45.75 -3.49 2.56
N ASN A 103 45.47 -4.70 3.04
CA ASN A 103 46.42 -5.80 2.98
C ASN A 103 46.86 -6.07 1.52
N PRO A 104 48.18 -6.10 1.22
CA PRO A 104 48.67 -6.26 -0.14
C PRO A 104 48.11 -7.48 -0.87
N LYS A 105 47.92 -8.60 -0.18
CA LYS A 105 47.36 -9.83 -0.77
C LYS A 105 45.93 -9.63 -1.24
N LEU A 106 45.10 -8.90 -0.48
CA LEU A 106 43.71 -8.61 -0.83
C LEU A 106 43.64 -7.60 -1.98
N LEU A 107 44.45 -6.54 -1.94
CA LEU A 107 44.52 -5.54 -3.00
C LEU A 107 45.01 -6.14 -4.33
N ASP A 108 45.97 -7.06 -4.28
CA ASP A 108 46.44 -7.76 -5.47
C ASP A 108 45.36 -8.67 -6.07
N ILE A 109 44.57 -9.35 -5.24
CA ILE A 109 43.43 -10.15 -5.71
C ILE A 109 42.36 -9.24 -6.33
N ALA A 110 41.96 -8.16 -5.66
CA ALA A 110 40.98 -7.21 -6.18
C ALA A 110 41.44 -6.61 -7.52
N GLN A 111 42.71 -6.23 -7.63
CA GLN A 111 43.31 -5.72 -8.87
C GLN A 111 43.23 -6.71 -10.02
N GLN A 112 43.44 -8.00 -9.74
CA GLN A 112 43.39 -9.06 -10.75
C GLN A 112 41.96 -9.33 -11.22
N VAL A 113 40.97 -9.24 -10.32
CA VAL A 113 39.55 -9.49 -10.63
C VAL A 113 38.92 -8.31 -11.36
N LEU A 114 39.15 -7.08 -10.88
CA LEU A 114 38.49 -5.87 -11.40
C LEU A 114 39.24 -5.24 -12.57
N GLY A 115 40.57 -5.44 -12.66
CA GLY A 115 41.42 -4.72 -13.60
C GLY A 115 41.48 -3.20 -13.32
N GLY A 116 42.42 -2.51 -13.97
CA GLY A 116 42.51 -1.04 -13.95
C GLY A 116 42.48 -0.41 -12.55
N ASP A 117 41.85 0.75 -12.44
CA ASP A 117 41.71 1.46 -11.17
C ASP A 117 40.45 1.02 -10.42
N PHE A 118 40.55 0.81 -9.12
CA PHE A 118 39.43 0.35 -8.30
C PHE A 118 39.36 1.07 -6.95
N ALA A 119 38.15 1.10 -6.42
CA ALA A 119 37.78 1.75 -5.17
C ALA A 119 37.11 0.75 -4.22
N ALA A 120 37.22 1.01 -2.92
CA ALA A 120 36.45 0.33 -1.90
C ALA A 120 35.03 0.88 -1.83
N HIS A 121 34.09 -0.04 -1.68
CA HIS A 121 32.67 0.26 -1.52
C HIS A 121 32.37 0.54 -0.03
N PRO A 122 31.46 1.49 0.31
CA PRO A 122 31.17 1.88 1.69
C PRO A 122 30.37 0.85 2.55
N VAL A 123 30.30 -0.42 2.14
CA VAL A 123 29.49 -1.48 2.80
C VAL A 123 30.38 -2.68 3.14
N TRP A 124 30.16 -3.28 4.32
CA TRP A 124 30.99 -4.37 4.84
C TRP A 124 30.25 -5.35 5.76
N ASN A 125 29.13 -5.93 5.31
CA ASN A 125 28.32 -6.83 6.15
C ASN A 125 28.08 -8.15 5.43
N LEU A 126 28.31 -9.31 6.07
CA LEU A 126 27.48 -10.54 6.02
C LEU A 126 28.24 -11.78 6.53
N ARG A 127 27.47 -12.77 6.99
CA ARG A 127 27.84 -14.19 6.98
C ARG A 127 27.22 -14.82 5.73
N CYS A 128 27.97 -15.60 4.96
CA CYS A 128 27.56 -15.93 3.58
C CYS A 128 27.22 -17.42 3.40
N LYS A 129 25.94 -17.71 3.08
CA LYS A 129 25.49 -18.91 2.38
C LYS A 129 25.19 -18.51 0.94
N VAL A 130 25.75 -19.23 -0.05
CA VAL A 130 25.63 -18.88 -1.47
C VAL A 130 24.81 -19.90 -2.22
N VAL A 131 24.29 -19.51 -3.38
CA VAL A 131 23.74 -20.44 -4.38
C VAL A 131 24.61 -20.44 -5.62
N ARG A 132 25.26 -21.57 -5.88
CA ARG A 132 26.21 -21.68 -7.00
C ARG A 132 25.46 -21.54 -8.33
N GLY A 133 26.05 -20.82 -9.27
CA GLY A 133 25.46 -20.68 -10.61
C GLY A 133 24.29 -19.70 -10.72
N GLY A 134 23.76 -19.15 -9.63
CA GLY A 134 22.66 -18.17 -9.70
C GLY A 134 23.04 -16.85 -10.37
N HIS A 135 24.33 -16.51 -10.40
CA HIS A 135 24.86 -15.36 -11.13
C HIS A 135 24.79 -15.53 -12.67
N ARG A 136 24.59 -16.76 -13.17
CA ARG A 136 24.66 -17.07 -14.62
C ARG A 136 23.52 -16.46 -15.43
N THR A 137 22.42 -16.12 -14.78
CA THR A 137 21.30 -15.39 -15.40
C THR A 137 21.68 -13.94 -15.75
N GLY A 138 22.75 -13.40 -15.15
CA GLY A 138 23.11 -11.99 -15.25
C GLY A 138 22.19 -11.07 -14.44
N LEU A 139 21.26 -11.64 -13.67
CA LEU A 139 20.30 -10.93 -12.83
C LEU A 139 20.75 -10.98 -11.37
N ALA A 140 20.48 -9.92 -10.61
CA ALA A 140 20.64 -9.92 -9.16
C ALA A 140 19.36 -10.46 -8.51
N GLY A 141 19.48 -11.43 -7.60
CA GLY A 141 18.34 -11.90 -6.81
C GLY A 141 17.81 -10.79 -5.90
N GLN A 142 16.48 -10.67 -5.81
CA GLN A 142 15.89 -9.67 -4.94
C GLN A 142 15.93 -10.14 -3.49
N HIS A 143 16.70 -9.43 -2.67
CA HIS A 143 16.78 -9.70 -1.24
C HIS A 143 15.56 -9.11 -0.51
N THR A 144 15.12 -9.78 0.55
CA THR A 144 14.15 -9.29 1.53
C THR A 144 14.90 -8.80 2.77
N CYS A 145 14.37 -7.77 3.42
CA CYS A 145 14.84 -7.28 4.71
C CYS A 145 13.70 -7.35 5.73
N CYS A 146 13.90 -7.70 6.99
CA CYS A 146 15.01 -8.44 7.58
C CYS A 146 14.43 -9.37 8.66
N VAL A 147 15.03 -10.55 8.87
CA VAL A 147 14.49 -11.55 9.83
C VAL A 147 14.43 -10.96 11.23
N GLY A 148 13.21 -10.79 11.77
CA GLY A 148 12.98 -10.28 13.12
C GLY A 148 13.48 -8.85 13.38
N GLY A 149 13.55 -7.98 12.36
CA GLY A 149 13.98 -6.58 12.52
C GLY A 149 15.50 -6.35 12.65
N THR A 150 16.30 -7.39 12.42
CA THR A 150 17.77 -7.37 12.56
C THR A 150 18.50 -6.99 11.25
N TRP A 151 19.85 -6.99 11.22
CA TRP A 151 20.64 -6.79 9.98
C TRP A 151 20.79 -8.04 9.08
N TYR A 152 20.04 -9.12 9.34
CA TYR A 152 20.08 -10.33 8.51
C TYR A 152 19.29 -10.11 7.20
N ILE A 153 20.02 -9.92 6.10
CA ILE A 153 19.49 -9.88 4.74
C ILE A 153 19.09 -11.30 4.31
N ASP A 154 17.84 -11.49 3.90
CA ASP A 154 17.30 -12.75 3.41
C ASP A 154 17.11 -12.72 1.88
N LEU A 155 17.08 -13.90 1.28
CA LEU A 155 16.83 -14.07 -0.16
C LEU A 155 15.82 -15.20 -0.33
N PRO A 156 14.57 -14.89 -0.75
CA PRO A 156 13.50 -15.87 -0.84
C PRO A 156 13.84 -17.04 -1.76
N GLU A 157 13.38 -18.24 -1.41
CA GLU A 157 13.61 -19.46 -2.19
C GLU A 157 13.05 -19.38 -3.61
N GLU A 158 11.93 -18.68 -3.78
CA GLU A 158 11.34 -18.41 -5.10
C GLU A 158 12.23 -17.51 -5.98
N GLN A 159 12.92 -16.52 -5.40
CA GLN A 159 13.88 -15.70 -6.16
C GLN A 159 15.04 -16.56 -6.68
N MET A 160 15.49 -17.52 -5.89
CA MET A 160 16.56 -18.42 -6.28
C MET A 160 16.11 -19.44 -7.34
N THR A 161 14.90 -19.99 -7.22
CA THR A 161 14.38 -21.01 -8.15
C THR A 161 13.80 -20.43 -9.43
N SER A 162 12.93 -19.42 -9.35
CA SER A 162 12.16 -18.90 -10.48
C SER A 162 12.90 -17.80 -11.26
N VAL A 163 13.65 -16.94 -10.58
CA VAL A 163 14.34 -15.80 -11.20
C VAL A 163 15.79 -16.15 -11.55
N LEU A 164 16.51 -16.75 -10.61
CA LEU A 164 17.92 -17.11 -10.78
C LEU A 164 18.13 -18.52 -11.34
N GLN A 165 17.03 -19.26 -11.54
CA GLN A 165 17.01 -20.60 -12.16
C GLN A 165 17.92 -21.62 -11.46
N CYS A 166 18.03 -21.50 -10.13
CA CYS A 166 18.82 -22.41 -9.30
C CYS A 166 17.98 -23.57 -8.80
N ASP A 167 18.58 -24.76 -8.71
CA ASP A 167 18.01 -25.89 -8.00
C ASP A 167 18.47 -25.81 -6.53
N LEU A 168 17.56 -25.48 -5.61
CA LEU A 168 17.95 -25.25 -4.22
C LEU A 168 18.45 -26.50 -3.50
N ASP A 169 18.05 -27.69 -3.92
CA ASP A 169 18.53 -28.94 -3.32
C ASP A 169 19.97 -29.25 -3.78
N ALA A 170 20.31 -28.86 -5.00
CA ALA A 170 21.61 -29.16 -5.60
C ALA A 170 22.62 -28.01 -5.49
N ASP A 171 22.18 -26.75 -5.50
CA ASP A 171 23.03 -25.58 -5.76
C ASP A 171 23.28 -24.72 -4.54
N VAL A 172 22.58 -24.95 -3.45
CA VAL A 172 22.84 -24.29 -2.18
C VAL A 172 24.16 -24.79 -1.59
N VAL A 173 25.08 -23.86 -1.32
CA VAL A 173 26.37 -24.17 -0.72
C VAL A 173 26.57 -23.37 0.56
N THR A 174 26.69 -24.09 1.68
CA THR A 174 27.17 -23.50 2.93
C THR A 174 28.69 -23.40 2.86
N CYS A 175 29.23 -22.18 2.77
CA CYS A 175 30.66 -21.94 2.71
C CYS A 175 31.30 -22.04 4.11
N GLU A 176 31.82 -23.22 4.46
CA GLU A 176 32.73 -23.38 5.59
C GLU A 176 34.10 -22.79 5.21
N VAL A 177 34.58 -21.83 6.01
CA VAL A 177 35.81 -21.07 5.71
C VAL A 177 36.69 -21.10 6.96
N ALA A 178 37.85 -21.76 6.86
CA ALA A 178 38.82 -21.84 7.95
C ALA A 178 39.42 -20.46 8.27
N LYS A 179 39.92 -20.25 9.50
CA LYS A 179 40.57 -19.01 9.92
C LYS A 179 41.66 -18.59 8.91
N GLY A 180 41.65 -17.33 8.49
CA GLY A 180 42.59 -16.79 7.51
C GLY A 180 42.27 -17.09 6.05
N SER A 181 41.20 -17.83 5.79
CA SER A 181 40.70 -18.06 4.44
C SER A 181 39.74 -16.94 4.01
N VAL A 182 39.64 -16.69 2.70
CA VAL A 182 38.83 -15.62 2.12
C VAL A 182 37.83 -16.19 1.12
N LEU A 183 36.56 -15.85 1.26
CA LEU A 183 35.52 -16.13 0.27
C LEU A 183 35.39 -14.93 -0.67
N LEU A 184 35.62 -15.15 -1.95
CA LEU A 184 35.45 -14.16 -3.02
C LEU A 184 34.16 -14.50 -3.78
N LEU A 185 33.26 -13.54 -3.91
CA LEU A 185 32.06 -13.64 -4.75
C LEU A 185 31.80 -12.29 -5.43
N ASN A 186 31.00 -12.30 -6.50
CA ASN A 186 30.55 -11.08 -7.17
C ASN A 186 29.12 -10.70 -6.74
N ASN A 187 28.71 -9.47 -7.07
CA ASN A 187 27.41 -8.89 -6.67
C ASN A 187 26.18 -9.59 -7.29
N LEU A 188 26.36 -10.46 -8.29
CA LEU A 188 25.28 -11.26 -8.88
C LEU A 188 25.17 -12.65 -8.23
N VAL A 189 26.12 -13.04 -7.37
CA VAL A 189 26.03 -14.31 -6.64
C VAL A 189 24.97 -14.15 -5.56
N PRO A 190 23.91 -14.96 -5.59
CA PRO A 190 22.89 -14.92 -4.56
C PRO A 190 23.49 -15.39 -3.24
N HIS A 191 23.36 -14.58 -2.19
CA HIS A 191 23.90 -14.90 -0.88
C HIS A 191 23.02 -14.40 0.26
N ARG A 192 22.97 -15.15 1.36
CA ARG A 192 22.21 -14.79 2.58
C ARG A 192 22.99 -15.05 3.85
N SER A 193 22.61 -14.39 4.94
CA SER A 193 23.00 -14.75 6.30
C SER A 193 22.03 -15.78 6.88
N LEU A 194 22.54 -16.71 7.68
CA LEU A 194 21.70 -17.59 8.50
C LEU A 194 21.66 -17.09 9.94
N ASN A 195 20.54 -17.35 10.63
CA ASN A 195 20.42 -17.14 12.07
C ASN A 195 21.55 -17.87 12.80
N ASN A 196 22.17 -17.19 13.76
CA ASN A 196 23.22 -17.76 14.58
C ASN A 196 22.62 -18.64 15.70
N LEU A 197 22.46 -19.95 15.44
CA LEU A 197 21.89 -20.91 16.40
C LEU A 197 22.96 -21.74 17.15
N SER A 198 24.25 -21.46 16.95
CA SER A 198 25.36 -22.24 17.54
C SER A 198 25.83 -21.71 18.90
N ASP A 199 26.41 -22.60 19.71
CA ASP A 199 27.06 -22.32 21.00
C ASP A 199 28.54 -21.88 20.86
N HIS A 200 28.98 -21.64 19.64
CA HIS A 200 30.29 -21.09 19.28
C HIS A 200 30.11 -19.89 18.34
N ILE A 201 31.05 -18.94 18.34
CA ILE A 201 30.99 -17.77 17.47
C ILE A 201 32.02 -17.87 16.34
N ARG A 202 31.50 -17.77 15.11
CA ARG A 202 32.27 -17.55 13.88
C ARG A 202 32.11 -16.09 13.45
N TRP A 203 33.21 -15.45 13.07
CA TRP A 203 33.27 -14.05 12.67
C TRP A 203 33.90 -13.95 11.28
N SER A 204 33.39 -13.03 10.45
CA SER A 204 33.85 -12.78 9.08
C SER A 204 33.69 -11.30 8.74
N PHE A 205 34.64 -10.73 8.01
CA PHE A 205 34.55 -9.38 7.45
C PHE A 205 34.19 -9.47 5.96
N ASP A 206 33.16 -8.74 5.56
CA ASP A 206 32.84 -8.52 4.15
C ASP A 206 33.57 -7.25 3.70
N LEU A 207 34.49 -7.38 2.75
CA LEU A 207 35.22 -6.26 2.19
C LEU A 207 34.89 -6.17 0.71
N ARG A 208 34.43 -5.00 0.27
CA ARG A 208 33.88 -4.81 -1.07
C ARG A 208 34.72 -3.86 -1.91
N TRP A 209 35.03 -4.26 -3.13
CA TRP A 209 35.73 -3.43 -4.11
C TRP A 209 34.93 -3.35 -5.40
N GLN A 210 35.04 -2.22 -6.08
CA GLN A 210 34.40 -1.95 -7.37
C GLN A 210 35.35 -1.13 -8.26
N GLN A 211 35.14 -1.15 -9.58
CA GLN A 211 35.89 -0.26 -10.46
C GLN A 211 35.63 1.21 -10.12
N THR A 212 36.68 2.03 -10.19
CA THR A 212 36.60 3.46 -9.88
C THR A 212 35.65 4.16 -10.85
N GLY A 213 34.78 5.04 -10.33
CA GLY A 213 33.80 5.79 -11.12
C GLY A 213 32.46 5.08 -11.36
N LEU A 214 32.33 3.80 -11.00
CA LEU A 214 31.03 3.13 -10.98
C LEU A 214 30.20 3.57 -9.75
N PRO A 215 28.87 3.66 -9.89
CA PRO A 215 27.99 4.00 -8.77
C PRO A 215 28.02 2.93 -7.67
N ASN A 216 27.98 3.36 -6.41
CA ASN A 216 28.02 2.49 -5.23
C ASN A 216 26.68 2.39 -4.47
N GLY A 217 25.62 3.02 -4.99
CA GLY A 217 24.29 3.02 -4.36
C GLY A 217 24.17 3.81 -3.05
N PHE A 218 25.22 4.50 -2.59
CA PHE A 218 25.26 5.33 -1.37
C PHE A 218 25.33 6.83 -1.72
N TYR A 219 24.58 7.24 -2.74
CA TYR A 219 24.60 8.60 -3.29
C TYR A 219 24.29 9.65 -2.21
N GLY A 220 25.19 10.62 -2.04
CA GLY A 220 25.05 11.67 -1.03
C GLY A 220 25.18 11.20 0.43
N ILE A 221 25.52 9.92 0.66
CA ILE A 221 25.80 9.35 1.99
C ILE A 221 27.31 9.17 2.17
N LYS A 222 27.95 8.39 1.28
CA LYS A 222 29.39 8.11 1.36
C LYS A 222 29.92 7.68 -0.01
N GLU A 223 30.90 8.41 -0.51
CA GLU A 223 31.55 8.11 -1.79
C GLU A 223 32.42 6.84 -1.70
N SER A 224 32.74 6.23 -2.83
CA SER A 224 33.71 5.12 -2.86
C SER A 224 35.13 5.65 -2.66
N LEU A 225 35.98 4.90 -1.96
CA LEU A 225 37.37 5.31 -1.66
C LEU A 225 38.35 4.68 -2.66
N PRO A 226 39.07 5.45 -3.50
CA PRO A 226 40.07 4.89 -4.40
C PRO A 226 41.14 4.08 -3.64
N MET A 227 41.31 2.81 -4.02
CA MET A 227 42.25 1.87 -3.42
C MET A 227 43.48 1.66 -4.30
N ARG A 228 43.30 1.76 -5.62
CA ARG A 228 44.34 1.82 -6.65
C ARG A 228 43.93 2.83 -7.72
N ALA A 229 44.87 3.68 -8.11
CA ALA A 229 44.71 4.59 -9.24
C ALA A 229 45.98 4.63 -10.09
N ASP A 230 45.83 4.94 -11.38
CA ASP A 230 46.90 5.09 -12.38
C ASP A 230 47.84 3.87 -12.48
N GLY A 231 47.34 2.67 -12.17
CA GLY A 231 48.14 1.44 -12.14
C GLY A 231 49.22 1.38 -11.03
N ASN A 232 49.16 2.26 -10.03
CA ASN A 232 50.13 2.32 -8.94
C ASN A 232 49.86 1.27 -7.84
N ARG A 233 50.66 0.20 -7.78
CA ARG A 233 50.57 -0.85 -6.74
C ARG A 233 50.97 -0.40 -5.32
N ALA A 234 51.54 0.79 -5.17
CA ALA A 234 51.84 1.42 -3.88
C ALA A 234 50.98 2.67 -3.65
N TYR A 235 49.78 2.73 -4.25
CA TYR A 235 48.88 3.87 -4.13
C TYR A 235 48.62 4.25 -2.65
N PRO A 236 48.85 5.50 -2.25
CA PRO A 236 48.58 5.97 -0.90
C PRO A 236 47.07 6.16 -0.71
N ILE A 237 46.43 5.22 -0.01
CA ILE A 237 44.98 5.25 0.23
C ILE A 237 44.66 6.39 1.21
N ALA A 238 43.80 7.31 0.81
CA ALA A 238 43.41 8.48 1.58
C ALA A 238 42.31 8.15 2.61
N TRP A 239 42.68 7.40 3.65
CA TRP A 239 41.76 7.01 4.72
C TRP A 239 41.26 8.22 5.54
N ASP A 240 42.12 9.23 5.69
CA ASP A 240 41.84 10.43 6.47
C ASP A 240 40.60 11.16 5.93
N GLY A 241 39.68 11.51 6.82
CA GLY A 241 38.39 12.12 6.47
C GLY A 241 37.34 11.12 5.97
N TRP A 242 37.68 10.17 5.09
CA TRP A 242 36.71 9.17 4.60
C TRP A 242 36.33 8.14 5.66
N ALA A 243 37.31 7.60 6.39
CA ALA A 243 37.07 6.59 7.41
C ALA A 243 36.33 7.15 8.63
N GLN A 244 36.51 8.45 8.91
CA GLN A 244 35.90 9.19 10.03
C GLN A 244 34.48 9.71 9.73
N GLN A 245 33.99 9.55 8.50
CA GLN A 245 32.60 9.86 8.17
C GLN A 245 31.68 8.79 8.75
N ASP A 246 30.93 9.16 9.78
CA ASP A 246 29.85 8.36 10.33
C ASP A 246 28.72 8.24 9.30
N ARG A 247 28.69 7.09 8.60
CA ARG A 247 27.67 6.81 7.60
C ARG A 247 26.27 6.73 8.19
N GLN A 248 26.13 6.35 9.46
CA GLN A 248 24.83 6.26 10.10
C GLN A 248 24.26 7.65 10.41
N VAL A 249 25.09 8.62 10.78
CA VAL A 249 24.64 10.03 10.90
C VAL A 249 24.17 10.57 9.55
N ALA A 250 24.89 10.31 8.46
CA ALA A 250 24.46 10.71 7.13
C ALA A 250 23.18 10.00 6.67
N GLN A 251 23.02 8.70 6.98
CA GLN A 251 21.79 7.94 6.76
C GLN A 251 20.62 8.47 7.59
N ARG A 252 20.84 8.74 8.88
CA ARG A 252 19.89 9.40 9.81
C ARG A 252 19.53 10.82 9.36
N ALA A 253 20.44 11.50 8.66
CA ALA A 253 20.22 12.83 8.13
C ALA A 253 19.34 12.82 6.87
N GLN A 254 19.35 11.72 6.11
CA GLN A 254 18.53 11.53 4.90
C GLN A 254 17.12 10.99 5.19
N VAL A 255 16.83 10.52 6.41
CA VAL A 255 15.47 10.23 6.88
C VAL A 255 14.84 11.49 7.50
N GLY A 256 13.51 11.63 7.36
CA GLY A 256 12.77 12.82 7.79
C GLY A 256 12.90 13.13 9.30
N PRO A 257 12.60 14.37 9.73
CA PRO A 257 12.83 14.84 11.11
C PRO A 257 12.18 13.97 12.20
N ASN A 258 11.05 13.31 11.94
CA ASN A 258 10.37 12.46 12.94
C ASN A 258 11.09 11.12 13.20
N ALA A 259 11.86 10.60 12.23
CA ALA A 259 12.74 9.46 12.49
C ALA A 259 13.91 9.85 13.41
N ARG A 260 14.35 11.11 13.39
CA ARG A 260 15.41 11.59 14.30
C ARG A 260 14.96 11.68 15.75
N GLU A 261 13.67 11.89 16.02
CA GLU A 261 13.10 11.94 17.37
C GLU A 261 12.84 10.54 17.96
N ALA A 262 12.35 9.58 17.17
CA ALA A 262 12.27 8.17 17.60
C ALA A 262 13.67 7.54 17.85
N ILE A 263 14.70 8.07 17.19
CA ILE A 263 16.10 7.67 17.36
C ILE A 263 16.77 8.38 18.55
N ALA A 264 16.26 9.53 19.00
CA ALA A 264 16.85 10.29 20.10
C ALA A 264 16.69 9.60 21.47
N GLU A 265 15.77 8.63 21.59
CA GLU A 265 15.59 7.81 22.79
C GLU A 265 16.42 6.51 22.81
N VAL A 266 17.08 6.14 21.70
CA VAL A 266 17.96 4.95 21.68
C VAL A 266 19.34 5.35 22.19
N THR A 267 19.47 5.40 23.51
CA THR A 267 20.73 5.70 24.20
C THR A 267 21.65 4.48 24.36
N ASP A 268 21.27 3.31 23.83
CA ASP A 268 22.00 2.06 24.03
C ASP A 268 22.76 1.64 22.76
N ASN A 269 24.08 1.47 22.88
CA ASN A 269 25.03 1.19 21.80
C ASN A 269 24.98 -0.25 21.27
N LEU A 270 23.95 -1.01 21.64
CA LEU A 270 23.76 -2.44 21.33
C LEU A 270 22.38 -2.77 20.73
N GLU A 271 21.64 -1.77 20.26
CA GLU A 271 20.32 -1.93 19.61
C GLU A 271 20.45 -2.49 18.18
N THR A 272 19.64 -3.51 17.83
CA THR A 272 19.74 -4.26 16.54
C THR A 272 18.73 -3.85 15.47
N THR A 273 17.79 -2.97 15.83
CA THR A 273 16.69 -2.51 14.98
C THR A 273 17.19 -1.66 13.79
N VAL A 274 16.81 -2.02 12.57
CA VAL A 274 17.22 -1.34 11.32
C VAL A 274 16.34 -0.12 11.04
N VAL A 275 16.96 1.04 10.72
CA VAL A 275 16.27 2.22 10.17
C VAL A 275 17.01 2.71 8.91
N GLY A 276 16.29 2.83 7.78
CA GLY A 276 16.84 3.34 6.52
C GLY A 276 15.75 3.67 5.48
N PRO A 277 16.08 4.48 4.45
CA PRO A 277 15.13 5.05 3.48
C PRO A 277 14.50 4.03 2.52
N TRP A 278 14.89 2.75 2.61
CA TRP A 278 14.48 1.70 1.67
C TRP A 278 13.22 0.95 2.11
N MET A 279 12.60 1.35 3.23
CA MET A 279 11.43 0.71 3.85
C MET A 279 10.09 1.37 3.45
N ASN A 280 10.07 2.31 2.49
CA ASN A 280 8.90 3.16 2.25
C ASN A 280 8.29 2.93 0.87
N ARG A 281 7.16 2.23 0.79
CA ARG A 281 6.48 1.94 -0.47
C ARG A 281 4.99 1.83 -0.17
N TYR A 282 4.08 2.57 -0.86
CA TYR A 282 2.62 2.28 -0.79
C TYR A 282 1.53 3.30 -1.31
N ASP A 283 0.33 2.95 -1.86
CA ASP A 283 -0.87 3.81 -2.23
C ASP A 283 -2.29 3.23 -1.84
N HIS A 284 -3.33 4.00 -1.40
CA HIS A 284 -4.71 3.55 -1.06
C HIS A 284 -5.96 4.31 -1.65
N GLN A 285 -6.98 3.52 -2.05
CA GLN A 285 -8.46 3.52 -1.86
C GLN A 285 -9.47 4.63 -2.23
N ALA A 286 -9.16 5.94 -2.34
CA ALA A 286 -10.24 6.95 -2.55
C ALA A 286 -10.87 6.95 -3.98
N TYR A 287 -10.30 6.20 -4.91
CA TYR A 287 -10.60 6.29 -6.34
C TYR A 287 -11.73 5.39 -6.84
N ALA A 288 -12.24 4.48 -6.00
CA ALA A 288 -13.24 3.51 -6.42
C ALA A 288 -14.64 4.10 -6.60
N PHE A 289 -15.00 5.11 -5.79
CA PHE A 289 -16.35 5.69 -5.76
C PHE A 289 -16.59 6.76 -6.82
N THR A 290 -15.53 7.44 -7.26
CA THR A 290 -15.65 8.61 -8.14
C THR A 290 -15.92 8.21 -9.59
N THR A 291 -16.74 9.01 -10.28
CA THR A 291 -16.93 8.92 -11.74
C THR A 291 -15.83 9.63 -12.54
N GLU A 292 -14.85 10.20 -11.85
CA GLU A 292 -13.71 10.86 -12.48
C GLU A 292 -12.87 9.86 -13.27
N LEU A 293 -12.73 10.12 -14.57
CA LEU A 293 -11.95 9.30 -15.50
C LEU A 293 -10.56 9.89 -15.74
N VAL A 294 -10.32 11.16 -15.36
CA VAL A 294 -8.99 11.79 -15.44
C VAL A 294 -8.30 11.70 -14.09
N TYR A 295 -7.09 11.14 -14.09
CA TYR A 295 -6.25 11.05 -12.90
C TYR A 295 -5.05 11.98 -13.05
N GLY A 296 -4.62 12.64 -11.97
CA GLY A 296 -3.62 13.71 -12.05
C GLY A 296 -4.17 14.96 -12.72
N GLU A 297 -5.41 15.33 -12.38
CA GLU A 297 -6.22 16.41 -12.94
C GLU A 297 -5.50 17.77 -12.98
N SER A 298 -4.67 18.06 -11.97
CA SER A 298 -3.92 19.31 -11.82
C SER A 298 -2.48 19.20 -12.32
N PHE A 299 -2.14 18.13 -13.03
CA PHE A 299 -0.80 17.85 -13.57
C PHE A 299 0.33 17.83 -12.52
N GLU A 300 0.00 17.71 -11.24
CA GLU A 300 0.92 17.83 -10.10
C GLU A 300 2.04 16.78 -10.07
N SER A 301 3.21 17.16 -9.54
CA SER A 301 4.36 16.26 -9.41
C SER A 301 5.19 16.49 -8.15
N PHE A 302 5.60 15.40 -7.51
CA PHE A 302 6.31 15.40 -6.22
C PHE A 302 7.72 16.01 -6.21
N ASN A 303 8.37 16.15 -7.36
CA ASN A 303 9.76 16.59 -7.43
C ASN A 303 9.90 18.11 -7.61
N LEU A 304 9.23 18.89 -6.75
CA LEU A 304 9.46 20.33 -6.64
C LEU A 304 10.41 20.62 -5.47
N PRO A 305 11.75 20.68 -5.70
CA PRO A 305 12.62 21.30 -4.72
C PRO A 305 12.23 22.77 -4.56
N SER A 306 12.37 23.31 -3.33
CA SER A 306 12.06 24.69 -2.94
C SER A 306 12.78 25.80 -3.74
N ALA A 307 13.62 25.44 -4.70
CA ALA A 307 14.37 26.31 -5.61
C ALA A 307 14.24 25.90 -7.10
N ALA A 308 13.14 25.25 -7.48
CA ALA A 308 12.90 24.86 -8.87
C ALA A 308 12.73 26.08 -9.81
N PRO A 309 13.33 26.08 -11.03
CA PRO A 309 13.06 27.12 -12.02
C PRO A 309 11.58 27.13 -12.45
N ALA A 310 11.04 28.30 -12.79
CA ALA A 310 9.63 28.55 -13.09
C ALA A 310 9.05 27.74 -14.28
N MET A 311 9.91 27.18 -15.13
CA MET A 311 9.54 26.31 -16.24
C MET A 311 10.52 25.13 -16.30
N ARG A 312 9.99 23.92 -16.47
CA ARG A 312 10.76 22.70 -16.71
C ARG A 312 10.19 21.97 -17.92
N ALA A 313 11.05 21.36 -18.73
CA ALA A 313 10.61 20.40 -19.75
C ALA A 313 9.68 19.39 -19.09
N PHE A 314 8.55 19.09 -19.72
CA PHE A 314 7.76 17.94 -19.34
C PHE A 314 8.69 16.76 -19.51
N ALA A 315 9.17 16.21 -18.40
CA ALA A 315 10.05 15.07 -18.45
C ALA A 315 9.31 13.99 -19.24
N ASP A 316 9.98 13.39 -20.23
CA ASP A 316 9.51 12.15 -20.81
C ASP A 316 9.31 11.18 -19.64
N LEU A 317 8.07 11.08 -19.21
CA LEU A 317 7.54 9.99 -18.40
C LEU A 317 7.84 8.62 -19.07
N ASP A 318 8.23 8.65 -20.35
CA ASP A 318 8.66 7.53 -21.18
C ASP A 318 10.17 7.15 -21.06
N LYS A 319 11.04 7.93 -20.40
CA LYS A 319 12.50 7.67 -20.40
C LYS A 319 13.11 7.18 -19.09
N THR A 320 12.29 6.88 -18.08
CA THR A 320 12.72 6.18 -16.87
C THR A 320 11.97 4.87 -16.67
N VAL A 321 11.84 4.07 -17.73
CA VAL A 321 11.56 2.63 -17.59
C VAL A 321 12.89 1.92 -17.39
N ALA A 322 13.50 2.11 -16.23
CA ALA A 322 14.69 1.36 -15.81
C ALA A 322 14.48 0.58 -14.50
N ASP A 323 13.28 0.63 -13.91
CA ASP A 323 12.86 -0.29 -12.85
C ASP A 323 11.39 -0.67 -13.07
N PRO A 324 11.09 -1.94 -13.38
CA PRO A 324 9.72 -2.42 -13.60
C PRO A 324 8.80 -2.27 -12.40
N ARG A 325 9.30 -1.91 -11.21
CA ARG A 325 8.46 -1.89 -10.01
C ARG A 325 8.10 -0.51 -9.52
N GLY A 326 8.59 0.59 -10.10
CA GLY A 326 8.06 1.91 -9.77
C GLY A 326 8.28 2.37 -8.32
N ILE A 327 9.35 1.96 -7.64
CA ILE A 327 9.46 2.27 -6.20
C ILE A 327 10.79 2.89 -5.72
N ASN A 328 11.84 2.97 -6.55
CA ASN A 328 13.11 3.55 -6.07
C ASN A 328 13.46 4.94 -6.59
N ASN A 329 12.51 5.69 -7.12
CA ASN A 329 12.63 7.14 -7.29
C ASN A 329 11.21 7.70 -7.19
N GLY A 330 11.03 8.94 -6.71
CA GLY A 330 9.75 9.67 -6.74
C GLY A 330 9.22 9.91 -8.16
N ASN A 331 8.99 8.84 -8.91
CA ASN A 331 8.54 8.81 -10.27
C ASN A 331 7.02 8.64 -10.24
N GLN A 332 6.38 9.79 -10.36
CA GLN A 332 5.01 10.07 -10.77
C GLN A 332 4.25 8.86 -11.37
N THR A 333 3.08 8.57 -10.80
CA THR A 333 2.09 7.69 -11.44
C THR A 333 1.77 8.25 -12.84
N LEU A 334 1.97 7.43 -13.87
CA LEU A 334 1.86 7.80 -15.28
C LEU A 334 0.38 7.91 -15.71
N TYR A 335 -0.28 9.02 -15.38
CA TYR A 335 -1.65 9.26 -15.89
C TYR A 335 -1.66 9.95 -17.25
N TRP A 336 -0.68 10.83 -17.48
CA TRP A 336 -0.54 11.64 -18.67
C TRP A 336 0.59 11.16 -19.57
N PHE A 337 0.32 11.05 -20.87
CA PHE A 337 1.23 10.55 -21.89
C PHE A 337 1.35 11.55 -23.03
N GLN A 338 2.58 11.81 -23.47
CA GLN A 338 2.82 12.59 -24.68
C GLN A 338 2.47 11.74 -25.91
N VAL A 339 1.52 12.18 -26.72
CA VAL A 339 1.09 11.46 -27.94
C VAL A 339 1.58 12.12 -29.22
N GLN A 340 1.98 13.39 -29.17
CA GLN A 340 2.52 14.12 -30.31
C GLN A 340 3.40 15.29 -29.86
N GLY A 341 4.45 15.61 -30.63
CA GLY A 341 5.39 16.70 -30.35
C GLY A 341 6.67 16.22 -29.66
N THR A 342 7.50 17.14 -29.17
CA THR A 342 8.70 16.86 -28.37
C THR A 342 8.53 17.30 -26.92
N SER A 343 9.36 16.79 -26.00
CA SER A 343 9.33 17.13 -24.56
C SER A 343 9.52 18.62 -24.26
N ASP A 344 10.09 19.39 -25.19
CA ASP A 344 10.24 20.85 -25.05
C ASP A 344 8.97 21.63 -25.43
N GLN A 345 7.99 20.95 -26.04
CA GLN A 345 6.67 21.50 -26.38
C GLN A 345 5.64 21.30 -25.27
N LEU A 346 5.95 20.49 -24.26
CA LEU A 346 5.17 20.31 -23.05
C LEU A 346 6.04 20.78 -21.89
N LEU A 347 5.57 21.68 -21.03
CA LEU A 347 6.36 22.19 -19.91
C LEU A 347 5.52 22.18 -18.64
N ASN A 348 6.07 21.71 -17.52
CA ASN A 348 5.46 21.96 -16.21
C ASN A 348 5.83 23.38 -15.78
N ILE A 349 4.82 24.18 -15.44
CA ILE A 349 4.98 25.57 -15.04
C ILE A 349 4.48 25.76 -13.61
N THR A 350 5.22 26.54 -12.82
CA THR A 350 4.82 26.93 -11.45
C THR A 350 4.40 28.39 -11.36
N ASP A 351 4.43 29.09 -12.49
CA ASP A 351 4.02 30.48 -12.60
C ASP A 351 2.49 30.58 -12.61
N HIS A 352 1.90 31.00 -11.50
CA HIS A 352 0.45 31.21 -11.34
C HIS A 352 -0.42 30.00 -11.76
N PRO A 353 -0.23 28.77 -11.22
CA PRO A 353 -1.13 27.64 -11.50
C PRO A 353 -2.58 27.99 -11.16
N PHE A 354 -3.55 27.29 -11.76
CA PHE A 354 -4.96 27.49 -11.40
C PHE A 354 -5.25 26.85 -10.05
N ASN A 355 -4.78 25.61 -9.87
CA ASN A 355 -4.90 24.88 -8.62
C ASN A 355 -3.55 24.23 -8.26
N GLY A 356 -3.27 24.08 -6.97
CA GLY A 356 -2.03 23.46 -6.49
C GLY A 356 -0.75 24.29 -6.76
N LEU A 357 0.33 23.58 -7.08
CA LEU A 357 1.70 24.06 -7.23
C LEU A 357 2.14 24.17 -8.70
N GLN A 358 1.50 23.48 -9.64
CA GLN A 358 1.88 23.54 -11.06
C GLN A 358 0.74 23.34 -12.06
N ALA A 359 0.99 23.74 -13.31
CA ALA A 359 0.12 23.53 -14.46
C ALA A 359 0.92 23.03 -15.67
N LEU A 360 0.23 22.55 -16.71
CA LEU A 360 0.86 22.08 -17.95
C LEU A 360 0.79 23.12 -19.05
N ARG A 361 1.93 23.53 -19.59
CA ARG A 361 2.03 24.38 -20.78
C ARG A 361 2.27 23.55 -22.04
N LEU A 362 1.45 23.78 -23.06
CA LEU A 362 1.64 23.29 -24.42
C LEU A 362 2.09 24.42 -25.34
N HIS A 363 3.10 24.18 -26.18
CA HIS A 363 3.57 25.12 -27.18
C HIS A 363 3.75 24.46 -28.56
N ALA A 364 3.09 25.03 -29.57
CA ALA A 364 3.15 24.58 -30.96
C ALA A 364 3.41 25.75 -31.90
N SER A 365 4.18 25.49 -32.96
CA SER A 365 4.54 26.49 -33.95
C SER A 365 4.68 25.85 -35.33
N ASN A 366 4.78 26.66 -36.38
CA ASN A 366 5.02 26.14 -37.72
C ASN A 366 6.36 25.38 -37.83
N THR A 367 7.33 25.67 -36.95
CA THR A 367 8.65 25.00 -36.92
C THR A 367 8.66 23.76 -36.04
N SER A 368 7.99 23.78 -34.88
CA SER A 368 7.94 22.64 -33.96
C SER A 368 6.83 21.64 -34.28
N GLY A 369 5.82 22.05 -35.05
CA GLY A 369 4.65 21.24 -35.35
C GLY A 369 3.63 21.18 -34.18
N PRO A 370 2.53 20.44 -34.37
CA PRO A 370 1.50 20.24 -33.35
C PRO A 370 2.02 19.44 -32.14
N VAL A 371 1.41 19.67 -30.99
CA VAL A 371 1.69 18.95 -29.73
C VAL A 371 0.40 18.40 -29.15
N ALA A 372 0.47 17.22 -28.52
CA ALA A 372 -0.68 16.62 -27.86
C ALA A 372 -0.28 15.77 -26.66
N ILE A 373 -1.14 15.79 -25.64
CA ILE A 373 -1.05 15.01 -24.41
C ILE A 373 -2.34 14.23 -24.21
N SER A 374 -2.24 13.01 -23.67
CA SER A 374 -3.39 12.16 -23.38
C SER A 374 -3.45 11.73 -21.92
N ASN A 375 -4.65 11.62 -21.36
CA ASN A 375 -4.88 10.93 -20.10
C ASN A 375 -5.48 9.54 -20.35
N ARG A 376 -4.92 8.51 -19.69
CA ARG A 376 -5.38 7.12 -19.80
C ARG A 376 -6.02 6.60 -18.51
N GLY A 377 -6.55 7.49 -17.68
CA GLY A 377 -7.27 7.11 -16.47
C GLY A 377 -6.40 6.43 -15.41
N PHE A 378 -7.05 5.67 -14.53
CA PHE A 378 -6.45 5.06 -13.36
C PHE A 378 -5.24 4.20 -13.75
N LYS A 379 -4.07 4.50 -13.15
CA LYS A 379 -2.77 3.85 -13.39
C LYS A 379 -2.40 3.67 -14.88
N GLY A 380 -2.98 4.49 -15.76
CA GLY A 380 -2.76 4.43 -17.20
C GLY A 380 -3.47 3.29 -17.94
N GLN A 381 -4.39 2.56 -17.29
CA GLN A 381 -5.08 1.38 -17.82
C GLN A 381 -5.95 1.65 -19.06
N GLY A 382 -6.17 2.91 -19.40
CA GLY A 382 -7.04 3.34 -20.48
C GLY A 382 -8.51 3.38 -20.05
N LEU A 383 -9.32 3.99 -20.91
CA LEU A 383 -10.73 4.25 -20.65
C LEU A 383 -11.60 3.23 -21.38
N ASP A 384 -12.60 2.68 -20.70
CA ASP A 384 -13.68 1.90 -21.34
C ASP A 384 -14.75 2.84 -21.89
N LEU A 385 -14.53 3.32 -23.12
CA LEU A 385 -15.44 4.22 -23.80
C LEU A 385 -16.56 3.42 -24.49
N LYS A 386 -17.80 3.88 -24.34
CA LYS A 386 -19.02 3.25 -24.88
C LYS A 386 -19.58 4.01 -26.06
N ALA A 387 -19.93 3.31 -27.13
CA ALA A 387 -20.55 3.86 -28.33
C ALA A 387 -21.87 4.56 -27.98
N ASN A 388 -22.11 5.70 -28.61
CA ASN A 388 -23.32 6.52 -28.46
C ASN A 388 -23.58 7.04 -27.05
N HIS A 389 -22.59 6.97 -26.16
CA HIS A 389 -22.67 7.53 -24.82
C HIS A 389 -21.90 8.85 -24.76
N ASP A 390 -22.43 9.78 -23.98
CA ASP A 390 -21.83 11.07 -23.76
C ASP A 390 -20.90 11.08 -22.56
N TYR A 391 -19.86 11.90 -22.68
CA TYR A 391 -18.86 12.19 -21.68
C TYR A 391 -18.80 13.70 -21.52
N GLU A 392 -18.86 14.15 -20.28
CA GLU A 392 -18.80 15.55 -19.90
C GLU A 392 -17.44 15.83 -19.30
N GLY A 393 -16.79 16.90 -19.73
CA GLY A 393 -15.49 17.28 -19.22
C GLY A 393 -15.35 18.76 -19.00
N LEU A 394 -14.33 19.09 -18.22
CA LEU A 394 -13.96 20.45 -17.85
C LEU A 394 -12.44 20.53 -17.89
N VAL A 395 -11.91 21.63 -18.42
CA VAL A 395 -10.49 21.96 -18.28
C VAL A 395 -10.36 23.44 -18.03
N TYR A 396 -9.45 23.82 -17.14
CA TYR A 396 -9.07 25.22 -16.99
C TYR A 396 -7.92 25.51 -17.94
N ALA A 397 -8.07 26.54 -18.75
CA ALA A 397 -7.04 26.92 -19.70
C ALA A 397 -6.79 28.42 -19.70
N ARG A 398 -5.56 28.82 -19.99
CA ARG A 398 -5.23 30.22 -20.27
C ARG A 398 -4.28 30.36 -21.44
N ALA A 399 -4.42 31.47 -22.16
CA ALA A 399 -3.52 31.89 -23.23
C ALA A 399 -3.44 33.42 -23.25
N SER A 400 -2.33 33.98 -23.73
CA SER A 400 -2.15 35.44 -23.87
C SER A 400 -2.71 36.01 -25.18
N VAL A 401 -3.17 35.14 -26.09
CA VAL A 401 -3.82 35.48 -27.36
C VAL A 401 -4.93 34.47 -27.62
N PRO A 402 -5.94 34.80 -28.44
CA PRO A 402 -6.98 33.85 -28.80
C PRO A 402 -6.39 32.56 -29.37
N THR A 403 -6.70 31.43 -28.75
CA THR A 403 -6.11 30.13 -29.05
C THR A 403 -7.20 29.07 -29.16
N LEU A 404 -7.06 28.15 -30.12
CA LEU A 404 -7.92 26.99 -30.28
C LEU A 404 -7.19 25.73 -29.82
N VAL A 405 -7.82 24.98 -28.93
CA VAL A 405 -7.34 23.66 -28.48
C VAL A 405 -8.38 22.63 -28.88
N SER A 406 -7.93 21.52 -29.47
CA SER A 406 -8.81 20.38 -29.71
C SER A 406 -8.81 19.44 -28.51
N VAL A 407 -9.98 18.93 -28.17
CA VAL A 407 -10.17 17.87 -27.17
C VAL A 407 -10.85 16.68 -27.83
N SER A 408 -10.32 15.47 -27.64
CA SER A 408 -10.86 14.26 -28.26
C SER A 408 -10.88 13.06 -27.33
N LEU A 409 -11.84 12.17 -27.59
CA LEU A 409 -11.75 10.78 -27.16
C LEU A 409 -11.12 9.99 -28.30
N GLU A 410 -10.09 9.22 -28.01
CA GLU A 410 -9.37 8.41 -28.99
C GLU A 410 -9.23 6.96 -28.51
N ASP A 411 -9.18 6.03 -29.46
CA ASP A 411 -8.73 4.65 -29.26
C ASP A 411 -7.26 4.56 -29.68
N PHE A 412 -6.36 4.38 -28.71
CA PHE A 412 -4.92 4.37 -28.96
C PHE A 412 -4.40 3.03 -29.49
N HIS A 413 -5.18 1.95 -29.42
CA HIS A 413 -4.83 0.69 -30.08
C HIS A 413 -5.22 0.71 -31.55
N ALA A 414 -6.41 1.22 -31.85
CA ALA A 414 -6.91 1.34 -33.22
C ALA A 414 -6.38 2.58 -33.95
N GLY A 415 -5.81 3.55 -33.23
CA GLY A 415 -5.36 4.84 -33.78
C GLY A 415 -6.51 5.68 -34.33
N ARG A 416 -7.69 5.63 -33.69
CA ARG A 416 -8.93 6.25 -34.19
C ARG A 416 -9.45 7.32 -33.24
N VAL A 417 -9.89 8.45 -33.78
CA VAL A 417 -10.66 9.46 -33.05
C VAL A 417 -12.13 9.02 -32.94
N LEU A 418 -12.64 8.92 -31.72
CA LEU A 418 -14.01 8.50 -31.40
C LEU A 418 -14.96 9.69 -31.26
N ALA A 419 -14.46 10.80 -30.73
CA ALA A 419 -15.16 12.06 -30.58
C ALA A 419 -14.15 13.21 -30.58
N LEU A 420 -14.56 14.39 -31.05
CA LEU A 420 -13.71 15.58 -31.11
C LEU A 420 -14.54 16.84 -30.89
N ALA A 421 -14.01 17.77 -30.11
CA ALA A 421 -14.50 19.14 -29.97
C ALA A 421 -13.34 20.14 -30.06
N THR A 422 -13.66 21.40 -30.30
CA THR A 422 -12.70 22.51 -30.29
C THR A 422 -13.09 23.49 -29.19
N LEU A 423 -12.12 23.80 -28.33
CA LEU A 423 -12.23 24.75 -27.24
C LEU A 423 -11.59 26.07 -27.68
N SER A 424 -12.31 27.18 -27.45
CA SER A 424 -11.85 28.53 -27.80
C SER A 424 -11.51 29.30 -26.54
N ILE A 425 -10.26 29.76 -26.46
CA ILE A 425 -9.73 30.55 -25.34
C ILE A 425 -9.71 32.02 -25.76
N GLN A 426 -10.20 32.94 -24.92
CA GLN A 426 -10.30 34.35 -25.29
C GLN A 426 -8.94 35.04 -25.44
N GLY A 427 -7.91 34.53 -24.76
CA GLY A 427 -6.56 35.08 -24.86
C GLY A 427 -6.28 36.23 -23.90
N THR A 428 -6.96 36.27 -22.76
CA THR A 428 -6.82 37.36 -21.78
C THR A 428 -5.61 37.23 -20.86
N GLY A 429 -4.95 36.07 -20.86
CA GLY A 429 -3.94 35.67 -19.87
C GLY A 429 -4.53 35.12 -18.56
N ASN A 430 -5.84 35.24 -18.33
CA ASN A 430 -6.51 34.69 -17.16
C ASN A 430 -6.96 33.24 -17.40
N TRP A 431 -7.13 32.49 -16.32
CA TRP A 431 -7.72 31.15 -16.35
C TRP A 431 -9.20 31.21 -16.72
N GLU A 432 -9.59 30.40 -17.70
CA GLU A 432 -10.95 30.26 -18.21
C GLU A 432 -11.39 28.79 -18.05
N ALA A 433 -12.57 28.57 -17.47
CA ALA A 433 -13.15 27.24 -17.35
C ALA A 433 -13.83 26.84 -18.67
N LEU A 434 -13.38 25.76 -19.30
CA LEU A 434 -13.85 25.32 -20.61
C LEU A 434 -14.55 23.96 -20.48
N ALA A 435 -15.87 24.00 -20.38
CA ALA A 435 -16.69 22.79 -20.38
C ALA A 435 -16.82 22.24 -21.81
N PHE A 436 -16.84 20.91 -21.93
CA PHE A 436 -17.02 20.22 -23.19
C PHE A 436 -17.85 18.95 -23.02
N ARG A 437 -18.47 18.52 -24.11
CA ARG A 437 -19.23 17.27 -24.19
C ARG A 437 -18.83 16.50 -25.43
N LEU A 438 -18.52 15.23 -25.26
CA LEU A 438 -18.08 14.33 -26.33
C LEU A 438 -18.98 13.10 -26.35
N VAL A 439 -19.50 12.75 -27.52
CA VAL A 439 -20.29 11.50 -27.70
C VAL A 439 -19.42 10.52 -28.48
N SER A 440 -19.01 9.43 -27.84
CA SER A 440 -18.16 8.44 -28.50
C SER A 440 -18.93 7.76 -29.63
N ASN A 441 -18.34 7.66 -30.82
CA ASN A 441 -18.98 7.00 -31.96
C ASN A 441 -18.87 5.46 -31.94
N SER A 442 -18.10 4.89 -31.01
CA SER A 442 -17.81 3.46 -30.96
C SER A 442 -17.26 3.04 -29.60
N ASP A 443 -17.33 1.74 -29.31
CA ASP A 443 -16.72 1.16 -28.13
C ASP A 443 -15.20 1.06 -28.26
N THR A 444 -14.51 1.11 -27.14
CA THR A 444 -13.10 0.68 -27.02
C THR A 444 -13.04 -0.74 -26.51
N ALA A 445 -12.08 -1.51 -27.02
CA ALA A 445 -11.83 -2.86 -26.50
C ALA A 445 -10.99 -2.79 -25.21
N CYS A 446 -11.26 -3.72 -24.30
CA CYS A 446 -10.41 -4.02 -23.15
C CYS A 446 -9.90 -5.45 -23.27
N PHE A 447 -8.67 -5.69 -22.84
CA PHE A 447 -8.03 -7.00 -22.93
C PHE A 447 -7.16 -7.27 -21.71
N ASP A 448 -6.93 -8.57 -21.49
CA ASP A 448 -6.01 -9.04 -20.46
C ASP A 448 -4.58 -8.58 -20.78
N TYR A 449 -3.99 -7.90 -19.81
CA TYR A 449 -2.70 -7.27 -19.93
C TYR A 449 -1.66 -8.08 -19.16
N PRO A 450 -0.47 -8.33 -19.75
CA PRO A 450 0.57 -9.09 -19.07
C PRO A 450 0.97 -8.47 -17.72
N TRP A 451 0.85 -9.28 -16.67
CA TRP A 451 1.24 -8.93 -15.30
C TRP A 451 2.70 -8.46 -15.19
N GLY A 452 2.93 -7.44 -14.37
CA GLY A 452 4.25 -6.87 -14.11
C GLY A 452 4.98 -6.28 -15.32
N GLN A 453 4.25 -5.97 -16.41
CA GLN A 453 4.83 -5.37 -17.62
C GLN A 453 4.49 -3.86 -17.72
N PRO A 454 5.41 -3.03 -18.26
CA PRO A 454 5.11 -1.66 -18.60
C PRO A 454 4.12 -1.57 -19.78
N PRO A 455 3.14 -0.64 -19.75
CA PRO A 455 3.09 0.49 -18.83
C PRO A 455 2.20 0.28 -17.59
N LEU A 456 1.42 -0.81 -17.50
CA LEU A 456 0.35 -0.95 -16.50
C LEU A 456 0.76 -1.59 -15.18
N TYR A 457 1.90 -2.30 -15.12
CA TYR A 457 2.51 -2.78 -13.88
C TYR A 457 1.51 -3.28 -12.83
N CYS A 458 0.56 -4.13 -13.24
CA CYS A 458 -0.32 -4.80 -12.30
C CYS A 458 0.51 -5.84 -11.52
N TYR A 459 0.38 -5.82 -10.21
CA TYR A 459 1.04 -6.74 -9.28
C TYR A 459 0.00 -7.15 -8.25
N PRO A 460 -0.67 -8.30 -8.42
CA PRO A 460 -1.31 -8.94 -7.30
C PRO A 460 -0.16 -9.49 -6.44
N GLY A 461 -0.29 -9.60 -5.13
CA GLY A 461 0.84 -9.97 -4.29
C GLY A 461 1.46 -11.30 -4.64
N LEU A 462 2.52 -11.61 -3.91
CA LEU A 462 3.39 -12.77 -4.14
C LEU A 462 2.66 -14.13 -4.08
N GLN A 463 1.38 -14.21 -3.73
CA GLN A 463 0.71 -15.50 -3.50
C GLN A 463 -0.58 -15.76 -4.27
N ASP A 464 -1.26 -14.79 -4.90
CA ASP A 464 -2.46 -15.17 -5.65
C ASP A 464 -2.81 -14.33 -6.89
N ARG A 465 -3.09 -15.02 -8.00
CA ARG A 465 -3.74 -14.42 -9.19
C ARG A 465 -5.21 -14.78 -9.26
N ILE A 466 -5.70 -15.65 -8.38
CA ILE A 466 -7.10 -16.06 -8.31
C ILE A 466 -7.92 -14.82 -7.97
N GLY A 467 -9.06 -14.65 -8.64
CA GLY A 467 -9.92 -13.47 -8.44
C GLY A 467 -9.50 -12.19 -9.19
N HIS A 468 -8.23 -12.06 -9.58
CA HIS A 468 -7.67 -10.81 -10.11
C HIS A 468 -7.72 -10.63 -11.64
N ALA A 469 -7.69 -9.37 -12.08
CA ALA A 469 -7.51 -8.99 -13.48
C ALA A 469 -6.59 -7.79 -13.66
N CYS A 470 -5.67 -7.90 -14.63
CA CYS A 470 -4.88 -6.79 -15.11
C CYS A 470 -5.42 -6.40 -16.48
N TRP A 471 -6.17 -5.31 -16.60
CA TRP A 471 -6.80 -4.92 -17.86
C TRP A 471 -6.23 -3.64 -18.44
N GLN A 472 -6.13 -3.65 -19.77
CA GLN A 472 -5.89 -2.44 -20.56
C GLN A 472 -7.08 -2.22 -21.49
N CYS A 473 -7.65 -1.02 -21.44
CA CYS A 473 -8.66 -0.53 -22.36
C CYS A 473 -8.05 0.46 -23.36
N GLY A 474 -8.61 0.53 -24.57
CA GLY A 474 -8.06 1.37 -25.63
C GLY A 474 -8.37 2.86 -25.55
N GLY A 475 -9.28 3.30 -24.68
CA GLY A 475 -9.71 4.70 -24.64
C GLY A 475 -8.70 5.64 -23.99
N GLN A 476 -8.66 6.88 -24.46
CA GLN A 476 -7.91 7.97 -23.85
C GLN A 476 -8.57 9.33 -24.13
N LEU A 477 -8.42 10.27 -23.20
CA LEU A 477 -8.73 11.68 -23.41
C LEU A 477 -7.50 12.37 -23.98
N VAL A 478 -7.63 13.19 -25.02
CA VAL A 478 -6.49 13.87 -25.67
C VAL A 478 -6.75 15.37 -25.77
N PHE A 479 -5.78 16.19 -25.34
CA PHE A 479 -5.71 17.61 -25.65
C PHE A 479 -4.62 17.85 -26.69
N ARG A 480 -4.96 18.54 -27.78
CA ARG A 480 -4.06 18.80 -28.89
C ARG A 480 -4.08 20.27 -29.31
N LEU A 481 -2.88 20.83 -29.44
CA LEU A 481 -2.63 22.20 -29.87
C LEU A 481 -1.92 22.17 -31.23
N LEU A 482 -2.50 22.86 -32.22
CA LEU A 482 -1.92 22.94 -33.57
C LEU A 482 -0.92 24.10 -33.70
N GLN A 483 -1.18 25.22 -33.02
CA GLN A 483 -0.35 26.41 -33.07
C GLN A 483 -0.61 27.29 -31.83
N GLY A 484 0.42 27.99 -31.36
CA GLY A 484 0.35 28.94 -30.25
C GLY A 484 0.88 28.35 -28.95
N GLN A 485 0.42 28.93 -27.84
CA GLN A 485 0.74 28.48 -26.49
C GLN A 485 -0.54 28.48 -25.65
N VAL A 486 -0.71 27.44 -24.84
CA VAL A 486 -1.80 27.34 -23.86
C VAL A 486 -1.27 26.69 -22.59
N ASP A 487 -1.75 27.16 -21.44
CA ASP A 487 -1.58 26.46 -20.17
C ASP A 487 -2.89 25.76 -19.83
N LEU A 488 -2.80 24.53 -19.35
CA LEU A 488 -3.90 23.65 -18.96
C LEU A 488 -3.74 23.25 -17.49
N ASP A 489 -4.86 23.19 -16.78
CA ASP A 489 -4.93 22.78 -15.39
C ASP A 489 -6.34 22.23 -15.07
N MET A 490 -6.48 21.49 -13.98
CA MET A 490 -7.73 20.88 -13.50
C MET A 490 -8.60 20.28 -14.61
N ALA A 491 -8.02 19.34 -15.35
CA ALA A 491 -8.72 18.56 -16.37
C ALA A 491 -9.58 17.47 -15.72
N SER A 492 -10.83 17.35 -16.13
CA SER A 492 -11.79 16.37 -15.64
C SER A 492 -12.57 15.77 -16.82
N LEU A 493 -12.90 14.49 -16.70
CA LEU A 493 -13.79 13.79 -17.61
C LEU A 493 -14.66 12.84 -16.81
N GLN A 494 -15.95 12.85 -17.09
CA GLN A 494 -16.91 11.99 -16.42
C GLN A 494 -17.84 11.36 -17.46
N PRO A 495 -18.35 10.14 -17.19
CA PRO A 495 -19.52 9.66 -17.90
C PRO A 495 -20.67 10.66 -17.70
N GLY A 496 -21.54 10.78 -18.71
CA GLY A 496 -22.83 11.45 -18.55
C GLY A 496 -23.74 10.70 -17.56
N SER A 497 -25.04 10.97 -17.61
CA SER A 497 -26.02 10.39 -16.67
C SER A 497 -26.11 8.86 -16.73
N TRP A 498 -25.49 8.19 -17.70
CA TRP A 498 -25.49 6.73 -17.81
C TRP A 498 -24.58 6.04 -16.79
N GLY A 499 -23.46 6.67 -16.40
CA GLY A 499 -22.48 6.09 -15.46
C GLY A 499 -22.57 6.64 -14.04
N ARG A 500 -23.36 7.71 -13.83
CA ARG A 500 -23.56 8.34 -12.51
C ARG A 500 -24.73 7.72 -11.76
N PHE A 501 -24.56 7.49 -10.46
CA PHE A 501 -25.64 7.07 -9.57
C PHE A 501 -26.77 8.12 -9.55
N ALA A 502 -26.41 9.39 -9.35
CA ALA A 502 -27.33 10.52 -9.43
C ALA A 502 -26.72 11.63 -10.31
N PRO A 503 -27.52 12.41 -11.06
CA PRO A 503 -27.01 13.42 -12.00
C PRO A 503 -26.04 14.44 -11.38
N GLU A 504 -26.35 14.87 -10.15
CA GLU A 504 -25.61 15.88 -9.40
C GLU A 504 -24.39 15.29 -8.64
N GLN A 505 -24.28 13.96 -8.55
CA GLN A 505 -23.23 13.28 -7.80
C GLN A 505 -22.17 12.70 -8.73
N ARG A 506 -20.90 12.90 -8.37
CA ARG A 506 -19.73 12.31 -9.05
C ARG A 506 -19.47 10.89 -8.55
N VAL A 507 -20.52 10.08 -8.43
CA VAL A 507 -20.48 8.74 -7.83
C VAL A 507 -20.90 7.68 -8.83
N ARG A 508 -20.10 6.62 -8.91
CA ARG A 508 -20.27 5.51 -9.84
C ARG A 508 -21.54 4.72 -9.53
N ARG A 509 -22.40 4.54 -10.55
CA ARG A 509 -23.66 3.81 -10.40
C ARG A 509 -23.43 2.33 -10.04
N ASP A 510 -22.54 1.67 -10.76
CA ASP A 510 -22.25 0.24 -10.62
C ASP A 510 -21.77 -0.11 -9.20
N ILE A 511 -20.90 0.71 -8.61
CA ILE A 511 -20.47 0.53 -7.22
C ILE A 511 -21.64 0.69 -6.24
N VAL A 512 -22.48 1.72 -6.40
CA VAL A 512 -23.64 1.92 -5.51
C VAL A 512 -24.67 0.80 -5.63
N GLU A 513 -24.90 0.28 -6.84
CA GLU A 513 -25.77 -0.88 -7.06
C GLU A 513 -25.24 -2.12 -6.32
N HIS A 514 -23.93 -2.37 -6.36
CA HIS A 514 -23.32 -3.45 -5.57
C HIS A 514 -23.48 -3.24 -4.06
N LEU A 515 -23.25 -2.02 -3.55
CA LEU A 515 -23.39 -1.72 -2.11
C LEU A 515 -24.83 -1.93 -1.62
N LEU A 516 -25.82 -1.51 -2.42
CA LEU A 516 -27.23 -1.73 -2.13
C LEU A 516 -27.59 -3.22 -2.15
N ALA A 517 -27.11 -3.96 -3.14
CA ALA A 517 -27.35 -5.40 -3.24
C ALA A 517 -26.62 -6.22 -2.16
N MET A 518 -25.51 -5.71 -1.62
CA MET A 518 -24.83 -6.31 -0.46
C MET A 518 -25.59 -6.08 0.85
N GLY A 519 -26.48 -5.07 0.88
CA GLY A 519 -27.24 -4.71 2.08
C GLY A 519 -26.45 -3.86 3.07
N VAL A 520 -25.53 -3.01 2.59
CA VAL A 520 -24.76 -2.09 3.45
C VAL A 520 -25.67 -1.02 4.02
N ASP A 521 -25.67 -0.84 5.35
CA ASP A 521 -26.45 0.18 6.05
C ASP A 521 -25.62 1.42 6.46
N GLY A 522 -24.30 1.40 6.22
CA GLY A 522 -23.42 2.52 6.52
C GLY A 522 -22.05 2.43 5.86
N ILE A 523 -21.43 3.58 5.61
CA ILE A 523 -20.13 3.68 4.95
C ILE A 523 -19.19 4.55 5.80
N ARG A 524 -17.99 4.04 6.03
CA ARG A 524 -16.87 4.80 6.59
C ARG A 524 -15.95 5.30 5.47
N LEU A 525 -15.61 6.58 5.53
CA LEU A 525 -14.54 7.18 4.74
C LEU A 525 -13.40 7.54 5.70
N GLY A 526 -12.44 6.62 5.81
CA GLY A 526 -11.33 6.68 6.77
C GLY A 526 -10.14 5.82 6.36
N GLY A 527 -9.24 5.57 7.30
CA GLY A 527 -7.97 4.90 7.03
C GLY A 527 -6.78 5.87 7.05
N THR A 528 -5.60 5.33 6.77
CA THR A 528 -4.31 6.03 6.94
C THR A 528 -4.15 7.30 6.09
N TYR A 529 -4.98 7.54 5.07
CA TYR A 529 -4.91 8.75 4.23
C TYR A 529 -5.38 10.03 4.95
N VAL A 530 -6.08 9.92 6.08
CA VAL A 530 -6.50 11.09 6.89
C VAL A 530 -5.37 11.66 7.76
N LYS A 531 -4.22 10.98 7.82
CA LYS A 531 -3.04 11.40 8.61
C LYS A 531 -2.22 12.44 7.82
N THR A 532 -1.89 13.58 8.45
CA THR A 532 -0.99 14.61 7.90
C THR A 532 0.19 14.85 8.86
N ASP A 533 1.41 15.06 8.36
CA ASP A 533 2.61 15.36 9.17
C ASP A 533 2.57 16.78 9.78
N VAL A 534 3.01 16.90 11.02
CA VAL A 534 3.18 18.14 11.79
C VAL A 534 4.22 19.08 11.15
N ALA A 535 5.20 18.55 10.41
CA ALA A 535 6.23 19.35 9.74
C ALA A 535 5.71 20.21 8.56
N LEU A 536 4.55 19.86 7.99
CA LEU A 536 3.83 20.65 6.97
C LEU A 536 2.62 21.42 7.54
N ALA A 537 2.32 21.25 8.85
CA ALA A 537 1.19 21.90 9.52
C ALA A 537 1.26 23.43 9.56
N ASN A 538 2.37 24.03 9.11
CA ASN A 538 2.52 25.48 8.97
C ASN A 538 1.97 26.04 7.65
N SER A 539 1.50 25.20 6.72
CA SER A 539 0.73 25.65 5.56
C SER A 539 -0.66 25.03 5.61
N SER A 540 -1.68 25.83 5.91
CA SER A 540 -3.11 25.47 5.76
C SER A 540 -3.53 25.18 4.31
N GLU A 541 -2.57 25.04 3.40
CA GLU A 541 -2.74 24.96 1.95
C GLU A 541 -2.54 23.54 1.41
N ILE A 542 -2.07 22.58 2.23
CA ILE A 542 -1.72 21.22 1.80
C ILE A 542 -2.06 20.20 2.92
N GLY A 543 -3.06 19.33 2.71
CA GLY A 543 -3.40 18.22 3.62
C GLY A 543 -4.89 17.86 3.74
N TYR A 544 -5.20 16.74 4.41
CA TYR A 544 -6.57 16.28 4.65
C TYR A 544 -7.20 17.06 5.83
N TYR A 545 -7.81 18.20 5.54
CA TYR A 545 -8.55 19.03 6.51
C TYR A 545 -9.94 19.35 5.98
N TRP A 546 -10.98 19.23 6.81
CA TRP A 546 -12.37 19.30 6.32
C TRP A 546 -12.68 20.64 5.63
N LYS A 547 -12.11 21.76 6.13
CA LYS A 547 -12.30 23.09 5.54
C LYS A 547 -11.69 23.24 4.14
N ALA A 548 -10.67 22.45 3.83
CA ALA A 548 -10.01 22.41 2.52
C ALA A 548 -10.71 21.48 1.53
N LEU A 549 -11.47 20.50 2.03
CA LEU A 549 -12.16 19.49 1.20
C LEU A 549 -13.59 19.90 0.80
N ARG A 550 -14.00 21.13 1.07
CA ARG A 550 -15.34 21.65 0.77
C ARG A 550 -15.44 22.21 -0.65
N GLY A 551 -16.66 22.59 -1.04
CA GLY A 551 -16.91 23.28 -2.32
C GLY A 551 -16.61 22.41 -3.54
N ALA A 552 -16.47 23.04 -4.71
CA ALA A 552 -16.22 22.31 -5.95
C ALA A 552 -14.83 21.63 -5.95
N PRO A 553 -14.68 20.43 -6.54
CA PRO A 553 -13.36 19.79 -6.66
C PRO A 553 -12.27 20.68 -7.26
N SER A 554 -12.62 21.54 -8.21
CA SER A 554 -11.70 22.49 -8.85
C SER A 554 -11.16 23.59 -7.92
N SER A 555 -11.76 23.79 -6.75
CA SER A 555 -11.30 24.76 -5.73
C SER A 555 -10.58 24.12 -4.55
N ARG A 556 -10.45 22.78 -4.54
CA ARG A 556 -9.80 22.06 -3.44
C ARG A 556 -8.32 21.94 -3.74
N PRO A 557 -7.43 22.25 -2.77
CA PRO A 557 -6.02 22.01 -2.96
C PRO A 557 -5.76 20.50 -3.10
N PRO A 558 -4.67 20.11 -3.79
CA PRO A 558 -4.23 18.73 -3.80
C PRO A 558 -3.98 18.20 -2.38
N ILE A 559 -4.40 16.96 -2.13
CA ILE A 559 -4.16 16.31 -0.83
C ILE A 559 -2.78 15.67 -0.89
N VAL A 560 -1.85 16.11 -0.04
CA VAL A 560 -0.56 15.45 0.15
C VAL A 560 -0.62 14.59 1.40
N GLN A 561 -0.53 13.28 1.22
CA GLN A 561 -0.33 12.32 2.31
C GLN A 561 1.18 12.20 2.54
N MET A 562 1.66 12.21 3.79
CA MET A 562 3.01 11.74 4.15
C MET A 562 2.83 10.61 5.16
N GLY A 563 3.55 9.50 4.99
CA GLY A 563 3.46 8.32 5.86
C GLY A 563 3.52 8.69 7.34
N SER A 564 2.58 8.15 8.12
CA SER A 564 2.55 8.34 9.57
C SER A 564 3.78 7.74 10.23
N GLY A 565 4.34 8.41 11.23
CA GLY A 565 5.61 8.03 11.89
C GLY A 565 5.68 6.65 12.58
N ILE A 566 4.62 5.83 12.54
CA ILE A 566 4.64 4.43 12.98
C ILE A 566 4.82 3.48 11.79
N SER A 567 4.55 3.97 10.59
CA SER A 567 4.63 3.18 9.38
C SER A 567 4.87 4.07 8.17
N ASN A 568 6.12 4.04 7.74
CA ASN A 568 6.65 4.67 6.54
C ASN A 568 6.06 4.06 5.24
N PHE A 569 4.94 3.35 5.32
CA PHE A 569 4.32 2.59 4.24
C PHE A 569 3.82 3.46 3.09
N TRP A 570 3.78 4.80 3.16
CA TRP A 570 3.20 5.60 2.08
C TRP A 570 4.20 6.69 1.66
N ASN A 571 4.80 6.54 0.49
CA ASN A 571 5.59 7.59 -0.16
C ASN A 571 4.65 8.80 -0.37
N PRO A 572 5.09 10.06 -0.21
CA PRO A 572 4.23 11.21 -0.48
C PRO A 572 3.52 11.11 -1.82
N GLN A 573 2.18 11.08 -1.76
CA GLN A 573 1.28 10.90 -2.90
C GLN A 573 0.19 11.97 -2.95
N LEU A 574 -0.05 12.45 -4.16
CA LEU A 574 -0.85 13.63 -4.49
C LEU A 574 -2.16 13.00 -4.89
N ARG A 575 -3.12 13.08 -4.00
CA ARG A 575 -4.41 12.45 -4.21
C ARG A 575 -5.35 13.46 -4.82
N SER A 576 -6.19 12.95 -5.72
CA SER A 576 -7.30 13.72 -6.22
C SER A 576 -8.21 14.13 -5.06
N ALA A 577 -8.56 15.40 -4.99
CA ALA A 577 -9.51 15.92 -4.03
C ALA A 577 -10.97 15.80 -4.55
N VAL A 578 -11.21 15.01 -5.62
CA VAL A 578 -12.52 14.94 -6.29
C VAL A 578 -13.59 14.22 -5.48
N PHE A 579 -13.22 13.21 -4.69
CA PHE A 579 -14.13 12.51 -3.78
C PHE A 579 -13.60 12.61 -2.35
N GLY A 580 -14.40 13.20 -1.47
CA GLY A 580 -14.05 13.40 -0.06
C GLY A 580 -15.27 13.29 0.86
N PRO A 581 -15.17 13.82 2.10
CA PRO A 581 -16.21 13.66 3.12
C PRO A 581 -17.58 14.16 2.67
N PHE A 582 -17.66 15.26 1.94
CA PHE A 582 -18.95 15.82 1.53
C PHE A 582 -19.62 15.05 0.39
N GLU A 583 -18.85 14.44 -0.52
CA GLU A 583 -19.42 13.50 -1.50
C GLU A 583 -20.00 12.27 -0.79
N LEU A 584 -19.30 11.74 0.21
CA LEU A 584 -19.82 10.63 1.01
C LEU A 584 -21.09 11.02 1.77
N LEU A 585 -21.10 12.17 2.46
CA LEU A 585 -22.26 12.63 3.21
C LEU A 585 -23.48 12.81 2.31
N ASN A 586 -23.30 13.41 1.12
CA ASN A 586 -24.38 13.56 0.15
C ASN A 586 -24.89 12.19 -0.37
N LEU A 587 -23.99 11.25 -0.63
CA LEU A 587 -24.34 9.90 -1.07
C LEU A 587 -25.15 9.17 0.01
N THR A 588 -24.62 9.10 1.22
CA THR A 588 -25.22 8.38 2.35
C THR A 588 -26.55 9.00 2.77
N GLU A 589 -26.70 10.32 2.72
CA GLU A 589 -27.98 10.99 3.00
C GLU A 589 -29.04 10.62 1.96
N GLN A 590 -28.66 10.59 0.68
CA GLN A 590 -29.55 10.18 -0.40
C GLN A 590 -29.95 8.70 -0.30
N LEU A 591 -29.03 7.85 0.17
CA LEU A 591 -29.26 6.42 0.37
C LEU A 591 -29.93 6.08 1.70
N ASN A 592 -30.12 7.07 2.60
CA ASN A 592 -30.55 6.85 3.98
C ASN A 592 -29.66 5.83 4.73
N MET A 593 -28.34 5.95 4.53
CA MET A 593 -27.30 5.15 5.17
C MET A 593 -26.58 5.96 6.24
N THR A 594 -25.97 5.25 7.20
CA THR A 594 -25.06 5.88 8.17
C THR A 594 -23.79 6.34 7.47
N ALA A 595 -23.33 7.56 7.79
CA ALA A 595 -22.06 8.08 7.34
C ALA A 595 -21.09 8.18 8.52
N THR A 596 -19.90 7.60 8.36
CA THR A 596 -18.78 7.87 9.26
C THR A 596 -17.71 8.59 8.46
N ILE A 597 -17.41 9.82 8.84
CA ILE A 597 -16.25 10.55 8.32
C ILE A 597 -15.12 10.51 9.33
N THR A 598 -13.95 10.10 8.87
CA THR A 598 -12.73 10.15 9.66
C THR A 598 -12.03 11.47 9.40
N LEU A 599 -11.72 12.16 10.50
CA LEU A 599 -11.13 13.48 10.50
C LEU A 599 -9.68 13.38 10.95
N ASN A 600 -8.86 14.31 10.48
CA ASN A 600 -7.47 14.37 10.88
C ASN A 600 -7.36 14.68 12.37
N HIS A 601 -6.58 13.90 13.11
CA HIS A 601 -6.34 14.07 14.55
C HIS A 601 -5.76 15.45 14.94
N LEU A 602 -5.13 16.17 13.99
CA LEU A 602 -4.58 17.51 14.20
C LEU A 602 -5.59 18.65 14.02
N GLU A 603 -6.83 18.37 13.58
CA GLU A 603 -7.88 19.38 13.46
C GLU A 603 -8.07 20.10 14.80
N SER A 604 -8.16 21.43 14.77
CA SER A 604 -8.36 22.18 16.02
C SER A 604 -9.76 21.92 16.57
N ALA A 605 -9.89 21.92 17.91
CA ALA A 605 -11.20 21.74 18.55
C ALA A 605 -12.23 22.78 18.08
N ALA A 606 -11.78 24.01 17.77
CA ALA A 606 -12.62 25.07 17.24
C ALA A 606 -13.09 24.77 15.80
N ASP A 607 -12.21 24.24 14.94
CA ASP A 607 -12.58 23.86 13.57
C ASP A 607 -13.56 22.69 13.56
N LEU A 608 -13.42 21.73 14.48
CA LEU A 608 -14.37 20.63 14.62
C LEU A 608 -15.73 21.10 15.18
N ALA A 609 -15.74 22.08 16.09
CA ALA A 609 -16.98 22.74 16.49
C ALA A 609 -17.64 23.48 15.32
N ASP A 610 -16.87 24.13 14.46
CA ASP A 610 -17.40 24.73 13.22
C ASP A 610 -17.99 23.67 12.29
N LEU A 611 -17.39 22.48 12.18
CA LEU A 611 -17.93 21.36 11.40
C LEU A 611 -19.32 20.94 11.92
N VAL A 612 -19.52 20.86 13.24
CA VAL A 612 -20.84 20.57 13.84
C VAL A 612 -21.88 21.63 13.41
N SER A 613 -21.47 22.90 13.39
CA SER A 613 -22.33 24.00 12.92
C SER A 613 -22.61 23.91 11.43
N TYR A 614 -21.57 23.66 10.63
CA TYR A 614 -21.66 23.48 9.19
C TYR A 614 -22.64 22.37 8.84
N MET A 615 -22.56 21.23 9.53
CA MET A 615 -23.41 20.09 9.23
C MET A 615 -24.86 20.26 9.71
N PHE A 616 -25.09 20.91 10.85
CA PHE A 616 -26.40 20.80 11.53
C PHE A 616 -27.07 22.11 11.93
N ALA A 617 -26.46 23.28 11.70
CA ALA A 617 -27.10 24.54 12.03
C ALA A 617 -28.35 24.76 11.17
N THR A 618 -29.48 25.01 11.83
CA THR A 618 -30.78 25.29 11.21
C THR A 618 -31.01 26.78 10.97
N ASN A 619 -30.26 27.64 11.66
CA ASN A 619 -30.36 29.09 11.50
C ASN A 619 -29.55 29.55 10.28
N ALA A 620 -30.24 30.04 9.24
CA ALA A 620 -29.60 30.56 8.03
C ALA A 620 -28.70 31.81 8.24
N SER A 621 -28.71 32.41 9.44
CA SER A 621 -27.77 33.48 9.81
C SER A 621 -26.47 32.97 10.44
N ASP A 622 -26.37 31.67 10.74
CA ASP A 622 -25.12 31.06 11.18
C ASP A 622 -24.11 31.06 10.03
N ALA A 623 -22.88 31.50 10.30
CA ALA A 623 -21.86 31.62 9.26
C ALA A 623 -21.53 30.28 8.59
N MET A 624 -21.57 29.17 9.34
CA MET A 624 -21.29 27.84 8.79
C MET A 624 -22.49 27.29 8.01
N ALA A 625 -23.73 27.62 8.40
CA ALA A 625 -24.92 27.31 7.59
C ALA A 625 -24.90 28.04 6.24
N GLN A 626 -24.52 29.33 6.24
CA GLN A 626 -24.35 30.12 5.00
C GLN A 626 -23.24 29.55 4.12
N LEU A 627 -22.15 29.10 4.73
CA LEU A 627 -21.04 28.50 4.02
C LEU A 627 -21.46 27.18 3.35
N ARG A 628 -22.18 26.33 4.08
CA ARG A 628 -22.73 25.09 3.51
C ARG A 628 -23.73 25.35 2.38
N GLN A 629 -24.57 26.37 2.51
CA GLN A 629 -25.46 26.79 1.43
C GLN A 629 -24.68 27.22 0.17
N GLN A 630 -23.55 27.92 0.33
CA GLN A 630 -22.68 28.31 -0.79
C GLN A 630 -22.04 27.09 -1.46
N ASP A 631 -21.73 26.05 -0.69
CA ASP A 631 -21.19 24.79 -1.19
C ASP A 631 -22.24 23.88 -1.85
N GLY A 632 -23.51 24.30 -1.88
CA GLY A 632 -24.59 23.61 -2.60
C GLY A 632 -25.49 22.73 -1.73
N HIS A 633 -25.36 22.76 -0.40
CA HIS A 633 -26.19 21.98 0.52
C HIS A 633 -26.89 22.91 1.55
N PRO A 634 -28.04 23.52 1.22
CA PRO A 634 -28.67 24.52 2.10
C PRO A 634 -29.26 23.94 3.39
N GLU A 635 -29.77 22.70 3.36
CA GLU A 635 -30.54 22.09 4.46
C GLU A 635 -29.64 21.36 5.47
N PRO A 636 -29.92 21.38 6.80
CA PRO A 636 -29.25 20.55 7.80
C PRO A 636 -29.04 19.10 7.33
N TYR A 637 -27.83 18.55 7.46
CA TYR A 637 -27.61 17.13 7.12
C TYR A 637 -28.49 16.27 8.02
N ASN A 638 -29.28 15.41 7.40
CA ASN A 638 -30.15 14.45 8.07
C ASN A 638 -29.49 13.08 8.15
N LEU A 639 -28.34 13.04 8.84
CA LEU A 639 -27.53 11.86 9.01
C LEU A 639 -27.37 11.49 10.49
N ASP A 640 -27.02 10.23 10.68
CA ASP A 640 -26.40 9.75 11.91
C ASP A 640 -25.11 10.54 12.19
N LYS A 641 -24.94 10.96 13.44
CA LYS A 641 -23.98 12.01 13.80
C LYS A 641 -22.66 11.42 14.28
N PHE A 642 -22.03 10.62 13.42
CA PHE A 642 -20.83 9.84 13.75
C PHE A 642 -19.57 10.51 13.21
N PHE A 643 -18.58 10.70 14.08
CA PHE A 643 -17.27 11.26 13.75
C PHE A 643 -16.17 10.35 14.29
N GLU A 644 -15.19 10.03 13.45
CA GLU A 644 -13.94 9.41 13.91
C GLU A 644 -12.84 10.47 13.95
N LEU A 645 -12.15 10.59 15.07
CA LEU A 645 -11.17 11.66 15.30
C LEU A 645 -9.75 11.08 15.32
N GLY A 646 -9.16 10.98 14.12
CA GLY A 646 -7.93 10.23 13.85
C GLY A 646 -8.22 8.81 13.37
N ASN A 647 -7.18 8.12 12.89
CA ASN A 647 -7.19 6.72 12.47
C ASN A 647 -5.85 6.11 12.89
N GLU A 648 -5.79 4.93 13.51
CA GLU A 648 -4.53 4.24 13.91
C GLU A 648 -3.44 5.19 14.45
N ILE A 649 -3.84 6.06 15.37
CA ILE A 649 -2.98 7.08 15.95
C ILE A 649 -3.53 7.52 17.29
N LEU A 650 -2.63 7.77 18.25
CA LEU A 650 -3.01 8.37 19.51
C LEU A 650 -3.41 9.84 19.30
N ASN A 651 -4.69 10.14 19.40
CA ASN A 651 -5.20 11.51 19.35
C ASN A 651 -5.23 12.16 20.75
N THR A 652 -4.14 12.80 21.15
CA THR A 652 -4.05 13.49 22.45
C THR A 652 -5.00 14.68 22.61
N ASN A 653 -5.55 15.22 21.51
CA ASN A 653 -6.52 16.31 21.51
C ASN A 653 -7.98 15.84 21.60
N TYR A 654 -8.24 14.53 21.60
CA TYR A 654 -9.59 13.97 21.51
C TYR A 654 -10.59 14.57 22.50
N VAL A 655 -10.20 14.70 23.78
CA VAL A 655 -11.11 15.19 24.83
C VAL A 655 -11.48 16.66 24.61
N SER A 656 -10.53 17.51 24.21
CA SER A 656 -10.81 18.93 23.96
C SER A 656 -11.64 19.12 22.68
N GLN A 657 -11.37 18.31 21.65
CA GLN A 657 -12.16 18.26 20.42
C GLN A 657 -13.62 17.88 20.70
N VAL A 658 -13.85 16.77 21.42
CA VAL A 658 -15.20 16.33 21.81
C VAL A 658 -15.90 17.38 22.68
N ALA A 659 -15.18 18.03 23.60
CA ALA A 659 -15.77 19.06 24.45
C ALA A 659 -16.31 20.26 23.66
N GLU A 660 -15.55 20.79 22.69
CA GLU A 660 -15.97 21.91 21.84
C GLU A 660 -17.07 21.50 20.87
N MET A 661 -16.97 20.31 20.26
CA MET A 661 -18.03 19.76 19.40
C MET A 661 -19.35 19.61 20.16
N GLU A 662 -19.34 19.03 21.37
CA GLU A 662 -20.53 18.91 22.22
C GLU A 662 -21.01 20.28 22.71
N GLY A 663 -20.11 21.23 22.96
CA GLY A 663 -20.44 22.62 23.29
C GLY A 663 -21.26 23.26 22.17
N ARG A 664 -20.79 23.15 20.91
CA ARG A 664 -21.54 23.60 19.74
C ARG A 664 -22.83 22.83 19.56
N ALA A 665 -22.81 21.50 19.68
CA ALA A 665 -24.01 20.67 19.55
C ALA A 665 -25.10 21.09 20.55
N LYS A 666 -24.75 21.38 21.81
CA LYS A 666 -25.69 21.91 22.81
C LYS A 666 -26.33 23.23 22.38
N SER A 667 -25.54 24.15 21.81
CA SER A 667 -26.06 25.42 21.28
C SER A 667 -27.07 25.23 20.14
N LEU A 668 -27.02 24.09 19.44
CA LEU A 668 -27.91 23.71 18.34
C LEU A 668 -29.04 22.75 18.77
N ASN A 669 -29.24 22.49 20.08
CA ASN A 669 -30.18 21.49 20.61
C ASN A 669 -29.89 20.03 20.18
N LEU A 670 -28.61 19.74 19.96
CA LEU A 670 -28.06 18.44 19.58
C LEU A 670 -27.14 17.82 20.63
N GLY A 671 -27.00 18.45 21.80
CA GLY A 671 -26.20 17.90 22.89
C GLY A 671 -26.62 16.46 23.24
N LYS A 672 -25.65 15.58 23.46
CA LYS A 672 -25.84 14.14 23.67
C LYS A 672 -26.34 13.33 22.47
N LYS A 673 -26.42 13.91 21.27
CA LYS A 673 -26.87 13.21 20.05
C LYS A 673 -25.74 12.86 19.08
N LEU A 674 -24.53 13.36 19.32
CA LEU A 674 -23.35 13.05 18.51
C LEU A 674 -22.63 11.82 19.07
N ARG A 675 -21.99 11.07 18.17
CA ARG A 675 -21.19 9.88 18.44
C ARG A 675 -19.76 10.15 17.99
N TYR A 676 -18.81 9.88 18.86
CA TYR A 676 -17.40 10.19 18.66
C TYR A 676 -16.59 8.91 18.82
N ALA A 677 -15.91 8.49 17.76
CA ALA A 677 -14.96 7.39 17.80
C ALA A 677 -13.54 7.92 17.93
N CYS A 678 -12.75 7.22 18.74
CA CYS A 678 -11.30 7.38 18.80
C CYS A 678 -10.67 6.07 18.31
N PRO A 679 -9.53 6.14 17.62
CA PRO A 679 -8.73 4.96 17.30
C PRO A 679 -8.38 4.12 18.52
N TRP A 680 -8.04 2.85 18.29
CA TRP A 680 -7.69 1.88 19.33
C TRP A 680 -6.59 2.39 20.28
N GLU A 681 -5.64 3.18 19.75
CA GLU A 681 -4.53 3.79 20.50
C GLU A 681 -5.00 4.66 21.66
N CYS A 682 -6.26 5.12 21.66
CA CYS A 682 -6.84 5.94 22.71
C CYS A 682 -7.24 5.18 23.99
N LEU A 683 -7.31 3.83 23.95
CA LEU A 683 -7.98 2.97 24.94
C LEU A 683 -7.66 3.30 26.42
N ASN A 684 -6.42 3.63 26.76
CA ASN A 684 -6.00 3.77 28.16
C ASN A 684 -6.16 5.19 28.70
N ASP A 685 -5.27 6.11 28.36
CA ASP A 685 -5.20 7.41 29.06
C ASP A 685 -6.37 8.34 28.72
N ILE A 686 -6.86 8.29 27.48
CA ILE A 686 -7.91 9.19 26.98
C ILE A 686 -9.28 8.77 27.51
N PHE A 687 -9.62 7.48 27.44
CA PHE A 687 -10.93 6.99 27.89
C PHE A 687 -11.07 7.01 29.41
N ARG A 688 -10.07 6.52 30.14
CA ARG A 688 -10.17 6.40 31.61
C ARG A 688 -10.22 7.75 32.31
N ASN A 689 -9.40 8.71 31.87
CA ASN A 689 -9.22 9.97 32.59
C ASN A 689 -10.05 11.14 32.02
N GLY A 690 -10.41 11.11 30.72
CA GLY A 690 -11.02 12.25 30.05
C GLY A 690 -12.40 11.99 29.44
N ALA A 691 -12.51 10.98 28.57
CA ALA A 691 -13.70 10.78 27.74
C ALA A 691 -14.87 10.09 28.48
N LYS A 692 -14.63 9.43 29.61
CA LYS A 692 -15.65 8.76 30.44
C LYS A 692 -16.90 9.62 30.72
N GLN A 693 -16.74 10.94 30.86
CA GLN A 693 -17.84 11.87 31.13
C GLN A 693 -18.92 11.93 30.04
N TYR A 694 -18.60 11.46 28.82
CA TYR A 694 -19.51 11.44 27.68
C TYR A 694 -20.30 10.12 27.54
N GLY A 695 -19.99 9.10 28.36
CA GLY A 695 -20.70 7.82 28.43
C GLY A 695 -20.86 7.14 27.05
N ALA A 696 -22.06 6.65 26.74
CA ALA A 696 -22.38 5.97 25.48
C ALA A 696 -22.22 6.81 24.18
N GLN A 697 -21.81 8.08 24.27
CA GLN A 697 -21.48 8.88 23.08
C GLN A 697 -20.09 8.57 22.52
N VAL A 698 -19.19 7.99 23.31
CA VAL A 698 -17.81 7.71 22.89
C VAL A 698 -17.60 6.25 22.54
N TYR A 699 -16.90 6.03 21.43
CA TYR A 699 -16.66 4.74 20.82
C TYR A 699 -15.16 4.52 20.72
N LEU A 700 -14.72 3.31 21.05
CA LEU A 700 -13.38 2.86 20.68
C LEU A 700 -13.50 2.13 19.34
N ASP A 701 -12.81 2.65 18.33
CA ASP A 701 -12.65 1.96 17.07
C ASP A 701 -11.54 0.92 17.20
N ARG A 702 -11.91 -0.34 17.01
CA ARG A 702 -11.00 -1.45 17.06
C ARG A 702 -10.71 -1.92 15.65
N HIS A 703 -9.42 -1.93 15.31
CA HIS A 703 -8.94 -2.48 14.06
C HIS A 703 -8.53 -3.91 14.35
N ASP A 704 -9.17 -4.86 13.67
CA ASP A 704 -8.92 -6.27 13.86
C ASP A 704 -8.05 -6.79 12.72
N ALA A 705 -6.91 -7.40 13.07
CA ALA A 705 -6.09 -8.21 12.18
C ALA A 705 -6.25 -9.68 12.58
N ASP A 706 -6.66 -10.53 11.63
CA ASP A 706 -6.83 -11.99 11.77
C ASP A 706 -7.82 -12.47 12.87
N ASP A 707 -8.96 -13.05 12.44
CA ASP A 707 -10.01 -13.73 13.24
C ASP A 707 -10.36 -13.10 14.61
N PRO A 708 -11.03 -11.93 14.66
CA PRO A 708 -11.43 -11.32 15.91
C PRO A 708 -12.66 -11.98 16.52
N GLN A 709 -12.41 -12.90 17.45
CA GLN A 709 -13.48 -13.53 18.22
C GLN A 709 -14.19 -12.54 19.15
N ALA A 710 -15.51 -12.66 19.26
CA ALA A 710 -16.35 -11.82 20.12
C ALA A 710 -15.93 -11.82 21.62
N SER A 711 -15.19 -12.85 22.04
CA SER A 711 -14.61 -13.00 23.39
C SER A 711 -13.48 -12.01 23.68
N THR A 712 -12.81 -11.49 22.66
CA THR A 712 -11.67 -10.57 22.83
C THR A 712 -12.08 -9.22 23.43
N PHE A 713 -13.36 -8.86 23.39
CA PHE A 713 -13.91 -7.66 24.03
C PHE A 713 -14.12 -7.83 25.55
N ASP A 714 -14.19 -9.06 26.07
CA ASP A 714 -14.56 -9.36 27.46
C ASP A 714 -13.67 -8.69 28.50
N PRO A 715 -12.32 -8.75 28.39
CA PRO A 715 -11.45 -8.17 29.40
C PRO A 715 -11.63 -6.64 29.49
N ILE A 716 -11.91 -6.00 28.36
CA ILE A 716 -12.04 -4.54 28.27
C ILE A 716 -13.41 -4.11 28.80
N ILE A 717 -14.47 -4.82 28.44
CA ILE A 717 -15.81 -4.55 28.98
C ILE A 717 -15.80 -4.71 30.49
N ALA A 718 -15.22 -5.80 31.02
CA ALA A 718 -15.13 -6.03 32.46
C ALA A 718 -14.33 -4.91 33.17
N GLN A 719 -13.26 -4.43 32.55
CA GLN A 719 -12.49 -3.29 33.05
C GLN A 719 -13.30 -1.99 33.04
N TRP A 720 -13.98 -1.69 31.93
CA TRP A 720 -14.83 -0.51 31.82
C TRP A 720 -15.99 -0.54 32.82
N GLU A 721 -16.59 -1.71 33.07
CA GLU A 721 -17.62 -1.88 34.10
C GLU A 721 -17.09 -1.61 35.50
N ALA A 722 -15.91 -2.16 35.85
CA ALA A 722 -15.27 -1.92 37.13
C ALA A 722 -14.91 -0.44 37.35
N GLU A 723 -14.59 0.27 36.27
CA GLU A 723 -14.22 1.68 36.28
C GLU A 723 -15.40 2.62 36.03
N GLY A 724 -16.61 2.11 35.76
CA GLY A 724 -17.81 2.89 35.46
C GLY A 724 -17.79 3.64 34.12
N ILE A 725 -17.03 3.13 33.14
CA ILE A 725 -16.94 3.64 31.77
C ILE A 725 -18.09 3.04 30.95
N ASP A 726 -18.89 3.91 30.34
CA ASP A 726 -20.07 3.56 29.53
C ASP A 726 -19.82 3.70 28.02
N ALA A 727 -18.56 3.59 27.60
CA ALA A 727 -18.17 3.65 26.19
C ALA A 727 -18.64 2.41 25.42
N ARG A 728 -18.67 2.55 24.09
CA ARG A 728 -19.09 1.52 23.11
C ARG A 728 -17.93 1.16 22.17
N PHE A 729 -18.09 0.12 21.38
CA PHE A 729 -17.15 -0.32 20.36
C PHE A 729 -17.72 -0.11 18.97
N THR A 730 -16.81 0.08 18.03
CA THR A 730 -17.01 -0.13 16.60
C THR A 730 -15.83 -0.91 16.05
N ILE A 731 -16.04 -1.63 14.96
CA ILE A 731 -14.97 -2.32 14.23
C ILE A 731 -14.95 -1.77 12.82
N TRP A 732 -14.13 -0.77 12.57
CA TRP A 732 -14.15 -0.10 11.27
C TRP A 732 -13.01 -0.44 10.34
N GLU A 733 -12.14 -1.35 10.79
CA GLU A 733 -11.17 -2.04 9.95
C GLU A 733 -11.14 -3.52 10.35
N THR A 734 -11.44 -4.38 9.38
CA THR A 734 -11.23 -5.82 9.48
C THR A 734 -10.19 -6.21 8.44
N ASN A 735 -8.93 -6.22 8.84
CA ASN A 735 -7.79 -6.55 8.00
C ASN A 735 -7.54 -8.06 8.09
N THR A 736 -7.49 -8.76 6.96
CA THR A 736 -7.71 -10.22 6.95
C THR A 736 -6.58 -11.00 6.30
N GLY A 737 -5.40 -10.40 6.27
CA GLY A 737 -4.33 -10.86 5.38
C GLY A 737 -4.73 -10.76 3.91
N THR A 738 -4.05 -11.49 3.03
CA THR A 738 -4.20 -11.49 1.56
C THR A 738 -5.53 -12.07 1.02
N LEU A 739 -6.64 -12.01 1.76
CA LEU A 739 -7.79 -12.87 1.52
C LEU A 739 -9.04 -12.11 1.07
N HIS A 740 -9.46 -12.36 -0.16
CA HIS A 740 -10.77 -12.00 -0.73
C HIS A 740 -11.56 -13.25 -1.18
N ASP A 741 -11.10 -14.44 -0.78
CA ASP A 741 -11.56 -15.76 -1.24
C ASP A 741 -12.66 -16.38 -0.33
N MET A 742 -12.96 -17.66 -0.55
CA MET A 742 -13.87 -18.41 0.32
C MET A 742 -13.41 -18.51 1.77
N ARG A 743 -12.11 -18.53 2.06
CA ARG A 743 -11.59 -18.53 3.43
C ARG A 743 -12.03 -17.26 4.15
N ARG A 744 -11.90 -16.08 3.51
CA ARG A 744 -12.42 -14.84 4.08
C ARG A 744 -13.94 -14.89 4.23
N ALA A 745 -14.68 -15.42 3.26
CA ALA A 745 -16.13 -15.54 3.35
C ALA A 745 -16.57 -16.34 4.59
N LEU A 746 -15.96 -17.50 4.87
CA LEU A 746 -16.30 -18.30 6.05
C LEU A 746 -15.92 -17.59 7.36
N GLN A 747 -14.79 -16.87 7.38
CA GLN A 747 -14.39 -16.07 8.52
C GLN A 747 -15.42 -14.97 8.84
N GLU A 748 -15.88 -14.20 7.84
CA GLU A 748 -16.89 -13.17 8.06
C GLU A 748 -18.23 -13.74 8.51
N ALA A 749 -18.62 -14.89 7.97
CA ALA A 749 -19.86 -15.56 8.38
C ALA A 749 -19.80 -15.96 9.86
N GLN A 750 -18.65 -16.47 10.31
CA GLN A 750 -18.42 -16.83 11.70
C GLN A 750 -18.37 -15.60 12.62
N ASP A 751 -17.65 -14.54 12.23
CA ASP A 751 -17.57 -13.28 12.98
C ASP A 751 -18.99 -12.76 13.27
N MET A 752 -19.83 -12.68 12.22
CA MET A 752 -21.19 -12.17 12.32
C MET A 752 -22.08 -13.04 13.21
N ASN A 753 -21.98 -14.36 13.09
CA ASN A 753 -22.69 -15.28 13.96
C ASN A 753 -22.28 -15.10 15.44
N GLN A 754 -20.98 -14.95 15.72
CA GLN A 754 -20.49 -14.74 17.07
C GLN A 754 -20.99 -13.43 17.69
N TYR A 755 -20.96 -12.33 16.92
CA TYR A 755 -21.44 -11.03 17.39
C TYR A 755 -22.95 -11.06 17.68
N GLU A 756 -23.74 -11.68 16.82
CA GLU A 756 -25.18 -11.78 17.02
C GLU A 756 -25.54 -12.67 18.22
N ARG A 757 -24.92 -13.85 18.36
CA ARG A 757 -25.15 -14.76 19.52
C ARG A 757 -24.97 -14.06 20.86
N ARG A 758 -23.99 -13.16 20.92
CA ARG A 758 -23.69 -12.40 22.13
C ARG A 758 -24.61 -11.17 22.26
N GLY A 759 -24.99 -10.56 21.15
CA GLY A 759 -25.93 -9.44 21.05
C GLY A 759 -25.29 -8.09 21.34
N SER A 760 -25.70 -7.06 20.61
CA SER A 760 -25.11 -5.71 20.65
C SER A 760 -25.14 -5.06 22.04
N ALA A 761 -26.15 -5.36 22.87
CA ALA A 761 -26.27 -4.80 24.21
C ALA A 761 -25.18 -5.31 25.18
N SER A 762 -24.73 -6.55 25.04
CA SER A 762 -23.70 -7.13 25.91
C SER A 762 -22.29 -6.85 25.38
N LEU A 763 -22.11 -6.85 24.05
CA LEU A 763 -20.87 -6.51 23.37
C LEU A 763 -20.57 -5.00 23.38
N ARG A 764 -21.60 -4.17 23.54
CA ARG A 764 -21.53 -2.71 23.30
C ARG A 764 -21.02 -2.37 21.91
N LEU A 765 -21.21 -3.25 20.92
CA LEU A 765 -20.78 -3.09 19.53
C LEU A 765 -21.94 -2.54 18.67
N ASP A 766 -21.70 -1.41 17.98
CA ASP A 766 -22.74 -0.74 17.19
C ASP A 766 -22.61 -0.94 15.69
N SER A 767 -21.38 -1.00 15.18
CA SER A 767 -21.13 -1.13 13.75
C SER A 767 -19.86 -1.91 13.46
N ARG A 768 -19.86 -2.57 12.30
CA ARG A 768 -18.71 -3.24 11.69
C ARG A 768 -18.63 -2.81 10.23
N THR A 769 -17.45 -2.45 9.73
CA THR A 769 -17.20 -2.25 8.30
C THR A 769 -16.07 -3.16 7.83
N ALA A 770 -16.18 -3.68 6.61
CA ALA A 770 -15.08 -4.39 5.98
C ALA A 770 -13.99 -3.39 5.56
N SER A 771 -12.73 -3.74 5.79
CA SER A 771 -11.61 -3.03 5.16
C SER A 771 -11.68 -3.24 3.64
N PHE A 772 -11.20 -2.27 2.85
CA PHE A 772 -11.11 -2.38 1.38
C PHE A 772 -12.43 -2.77 0.69
N CYS A 773 -13.59 -2.35 1.21
CA CYS A 773 -14.91 -2.76 0.71
C CYS A 773 -15.05 -2.70 -0.83
N VAL A 774 -14.40 -1.71 -1.46
CA VAL A 774 -14.22 -1.63 -2.91
C VAL A 774 -12.74 -1.46 -3.25
N GLU A 775 -12.21 -2.28 -4.16
CA GLU A 775 -10.78 -2.36 -4.46
C GLU A 775 -10.49 -2.47 -5.97
N ALA A 776 -9.41 -1.85 -6.43
CA ALA A 776 -8.97 -1.96 -7.82
C ALA A 776 -8.25 -3.28 -8.03
N SER A 777 -8.74 -4.13 -8.92
CA SER A 777 -8.19 -5.47 -9.08
C SER A 777 -6.73 -5.45 -9.57
N GLY A 778 -5.84 -6.18 -8.89
CA GLY A 778 -4.46 -6.43 -9.33
C GLY A 778 -3.50 -5.27 -9.09
N HIS A 779 -3.84 -4.39 -8.13
CA HIS A 779 -3.19 -3.09 -7.95
C HIS A 779 -2.93 -2.68 -6.49
N ASP A 780 -3.46 -3.38 -5.49
CA ASP A 780 -3.29 -3.06 -4.06
C ASP A 780 -2.65 -4.24 -3.31
N ASP A 781 -1.37 -4.53 -3.61
CA ASP A 781 -0.62 -5.53 -2.85
C ASP A 781 0.72 -4.99 -2.35
N LEU A 782 0.55 -4.12 -1.39
CA LEU A 782 1.51 -3.12 -1.02
C LEU A 782 2.04 -3.36 0.40
N TRP A 783 1.45 -4.29 1.13
CA TRP A 783 2.04 -4.80 2.36
C TRP A 783 2.85 -6.04 2.01
N ALA A 784 4.07 -5.81 1.53
CA ALA A 784 5.01 -6.86 1.21
C ALA A 784 5.25 -7.74 2.45
N ASP A 785 4.58 -8.90 2.47
CA ASP A 785 4.74 -10.10 3.32
C ASP A 785 3.52 -10.53 4.19
N GLN A 786 2.53 -9.67 4.46
CA GLN A 786 1.45 -10.00 5.42
C GLN A 786 0.01 -9.66 5.01
N HIS A 787 -0.24 -8.73 4.07
CA HIS A 787 -1.61 -8.30 3.74
C HIS A 787 -1.77 -7.94 2.25
N GLY A 788 -2.30 -8.87 1.45
CA GLY A 788 -2.63 -8.66 0.04
C GLY A 788 -4.03 -8.09 -0.18
N ASP A 789 -4.51 -8.10 -1.43
CA ASP A 789 -5.83 -7.58 -1.83
C ASP A 789 -6.99 -8.26 -1.05
N GLN A 790 -7.89 -7.47 -0.41
CA GLN A 790 -8.92 -7.94 0.55
C GLN A 790 -10.35 -7.52 0.17
N GLY A 791 -10.53 -6.96 -1.02
CA GLY A 791 -11.75 -6.28 -1.37
C GLY A 791 -12.95 -7.19 -1.58
N LEU A 792 -14.09 -6.75 -1.04
CA LEU A 792 -15.38 -7.43 -1.24
C LEU A 792 -15.92 -7.19 -2.65
N ILE A 793 -15.64 -6.02 -3.22
CA ILE A 793 -16.03 -5.62 -4.57
C ILE A 793 -14.77 -5.22 -5.32
N PHE A 794 -14.44 -5.96 -6.37
CA PHE A 794 -13.37 -5.59 -7.28
C PHE A 794 -13.89 -4.71 -8.41
N PHE A 795 -13.06 -3.78 -8.86
CA PHE A 795 -13.29 -3.03 -10.08
C PHE A 795 -12.06 -3.00 -10.98
N ALA A 796 -12.34 -2.87 -12.26
CA ALA A 796 -11.40 -2.57 -13.34
C ALA A 796 -12.07 -1.54 -14.27
N PRO A 797 -11.36 -0.96 -15.26
CA PRO A 797 -11.93 0.12 -16.07
C PRO A 797 -13.26 -0.22 -16.78
N ASN A 798 -13.51 -1.49 -17.12
CA ASN A 798 -14.72 -1.93 -17.84
C ASN A 798 -15.71 -2.76 -17.02
N GLN A 799 -15.41 -3.11 -15.76
CA GLN A 799 -16.36 -3.88 -14.97
C GLN A 799 -16.13 -3.77 -13.46
N THR A 800 -17.16 -4.14 -12.71
CA THR A 800 -17.16 -4.36 -11.25
C THR A 800 -17.70 -5.75 -10.97
N TRP A 801 -17.19 -6.43 -9.95
CA TRP A 801 -17.68 -7.75 -9.57
C TRP A 801 -17.50 -8.04 -8.09
N ALA A 802 -18.35 -8.93 -7.57
CA ALA A 802 -18.36 -9.32 -6.18
C ALA A 802 -17.39 -10.49 -5.91
N GLN A 803 -16.73 -10.45 -4.76
CA GLN A 803 -15.93 -11.55 -4.23
C GLN A 803 -16.73 -12.39 -3.22
N PRO A 804 -16.38 -13.66 -2.93
CA PRO A 804 -17.10 -14.50 -1.98
C PRO A 804 -17.58 -13.84 -0.67
N PRO A 805 -16.78 -13.04 0.07
CA PRO A 805 -17.25 -12.37 1.29
C PRO A 805 -18.41 -11.38 1.06
N TYR A 806 -18.52 -10.74 -0.12
CA TYR A 806 -19.68 -9.91 -0.47
C TYR A 806 -21.00 -10.67 -0.31
N HIS A 807 -21.03 -11.92 -0.77
CA HIS A 807 -22.23 -12.74 -0.76
C HIS A 807 -22.63 -13.17 0.64
N VAL A 808 -21.69 -13.23 1.59
CA VAL A 808 -21.98 -13.51 3.01
C VAL A 808 -22.80 -12.38 3.60
N HIS A 809 -22.38 -11.13 3.42
CA HIS A 809 -23.13 -9.96 3.89
C HIS A 809 -24.52 -9.89 3.26
N ALA A 810 -24.62 -10.10 1.94
CA ALA A 810 -25.90 -10.13 1.24
C ALA A 810 -26.84 -11.22 1.79
N MET A 811 -26.33 -12.43 2.02
CA MET A 811 -27.12 -13.53 2.60
C MET A 811 -27.55 -13.26 4.04
N ILE A 812 -26.69 -12.62 4.84
CA ILE A 812 -26.99 -12.23 6.21
C ILE A 812 -28.09 -11.18 6.26
N GLN A 813 -28.00 -10.14 5.42
CA GLN A 813 -28.99 -9.07 5.35
C GLN A 813 -30.34 -9.64 4.92
N ASP A 814 -30.38 -10.37 3.80
CA ASP A 814 -31.60 -10.95 3.24
C ASP A 814 -32.34 -11.91 4.19
N THR A 815 -31.65 -12.39 5.23
CA THR A 815 -32.21 -13.32 6.22
C THR A 815 -32.13 -12.79 7.66
N ALA A 816 -31.93 -11.48 7.83
CA ALA A 816 -31.84 -10.83 9.12
C ALA A 816 -33.17 -10.89 9.88
N LEU A 817 -33.10 -11.22 11.17
CA LEU A 817 -34.24 -11.25 12.08
C LEU A 817 -33.85 -10.64 13.43
N PRO A 818 -34.78 -10.02 14.17
CA PRO A 818 -34.44 -9.14 15.29
C PRO A 818 -34.01 -9.87 16.59
N TRP A 819 -34.36 -11.16 16.75
CA TRP A 819 -34.10 -11.89 17.99
C TRP A 819 -33.23 -13.10 17.75
N VAL A 820 -32.26 -13.32 18.63
CA VAL A 820 -31.37 -14.48 18.59
C VAL A 820 -31.91 -15.59 19.51
N LEU A 821 -31.97 -16.81 18.98
CA LEU A 821 -32.35 -18.01 19.72
C LEU A 821 -31.12 -18.61 20.40
N SER A 822 -31.34 -19.16 21.60
CA SER A 822 -30.32 -19.94 22.28
C SER A 822 -30.08 -21.25 21.54
N VAL A 823 -28.83 -21.47 21.13
CA VAL A 823 -28.35 -22.72 20.53
C VAL A 823 -27.31 -23.37 21.46
N PRO A 824 -27.13 -24.70 21.43
CA PRO A 824 -26.02 -25.36 22.11
C PRO A 824 -24.67 -24.81 21.60
N ASP A 825 -23.66 -24.77 22.47
CA ASP A 825 -22.32 -24.34 22.10
C ASP A 825 -21.73 -25.26 21.02
N PRO A 826 -21.51 -24.77 19.79
CA PRO A 826 -21.11 -25.59 18.68
C PRO A 826 -19.57 -25.76 18.60
N SER A 827 -18.79 -25.15 19.51
CA SER A 827 -17.32 -25.12 19.49
C SER A 827 -16.63 -26.49 19.46
N SER A 828 -17.34 -27.56 19.82
CA SER A 828 -16.82 -28.94 19.79
C SER A 828 -17.20 -29.75 18.55
N THR A 829 -17.90 -29.16 17.58
CA THR A 829 -18.63 -29.89 16.52
C THR A 829 -18.16 -29.63 15.09
N GLY A 830 -17.15 -28.77 14.87
CA GLY A 830 -16.63 -28.43 13.53
C GLY A 830 -17.52 -27.47 12.71
N ILE A 831 -18.65 -27.05 13.28
CA ILE A 831 -19.61 -26.12 12.66
C ILE A 831 -19.78 -24.88 13.56
N ASP A 832 -19.95 -23.71 12.97
CA ASP A 832 -20.45 -22.52 13.66
C ASP A 832 -21.92 -22.29 13.31
N LEU A 833 -22.74 -21.89 14.29
CA LEU A 833 -24.20 -21.76 14.13
C LEU A 833 -24.73 -20.50 14.84
N ALA A 834 -25.55 -19.71 14.15
CA ALA A 834 -26.49 -18.79 14.77
C ALA A 834 -27.93 -19.12 14.35
N ALA A 835 -28.90 -18.81 15.22
CA ALA A 835 -30.31 -18.96 14.90
C ALA A 835 -31.06 -17.71 15.33
N LEU A 836 -31.88 -17.17 14.45
CA LEU A 836 -32.64 -15.95 14.67
C LEU A 836 -34.14 -16.20 14.45
N VAL A 837 -34.96 -15.36 15.05
CA VAL A 837 -36.41 -15.47 14.99
C VAL A 837 -37.08 -14.10 14.85
N SER A 838 -38.18 -14.05 14.09
CA SER A 838 -39.02 -12.86 13.94
C SER A 838 -39.68 -12.44 15.27
N ASP A 839 -40.16 -11.19 15.33
CA ASP A 839 -40.88 -10.63 16.48
C ASP A 839 -42.09 -11.47 16.90
N ASP A 840 -42.84 -12.00 15.93
CA ASP A 840 -44.01 -12.86 16.15
C ASP A 840 -43.64 -14.32 16.47
N LYS A 841 -42.34 -14.64 16.48
CA LYS A 841 -41.75 -15.95 16.75
C LYS A 841 -42.14 -17.04 15.77
N ARG A 842 -42.58 -16.68 14.56
CA ARG A 842 -43.03 -17.63 13.55
C ARG A 842 -41.98 -17.92 12.49
N GLN A 843 -41.17 -16.95 12.10
CA GLN A 843 -40.10 -17.19 11.13
C GLN A 843 -38.81 -17.45 11.88
N VAL A 844 -38.11 -18.52 11.51
CA VAL A 844 -36.78 -18.86 12.03
C VAL A 844 -35.79 -18.87 10.88
N THR A 845 -34.63 -18.26 11.10
CA THR A 845 -33.46 -18.34 10.22
C THR A 845 -32.32 -19.00 10.97
N THR A 846 -31.70 -20.05 10.44
CA THR A 846 -30.42 -20.55 10.94
C THR A 846 -29.30 -20.22 9.97
N ARG A 847 -28.11 -19.93 10.50
CA ARG A 847 -26.89 -19.61 9.77
C ARG A 847 -25.81 -20.60 10.19
N LEU A 848 -25.31 -21.38 9.25
CA LEU A 848 -24.39 -22.50 9.49
C LEU A 848 -23.10 -22.28 8.70
N VAL A 849 -21.96 -22.39 9.36
CA VAL A 849 -20.63 -22.31 8.73
C VAL A 849 -19.91 -23.64 8.94
N ASN A 850 -19.65 -24.37 7.86
CA ASN A 850 -18.86 -25.60 7.89
C ASN A 850 -17.41 -25.28 7.51
N PHE A 851 -16.48 -25.43 8.46
CA PHE A 851 -15.04 -25.26 8.24
C PHE A 851 -14.32 -26.56 7.88
N GLU A 852 -15.02 -27.69 7.86
CA GLU A 852 -14.43 -28.99 7.59
C GLU A 852 -14.32 -29.25 6.09
N ALA A 853 -13.29 -30.02 5.72
CA ALA A 853 -13.11 -30.52 4.36
C ALA A 853 -14.12 -31.63 3.99
N THR A 854 -14.98 -32.03 4.94
CA THR A 854 -16.03 -33.03 4.74
C THR A 854 -17.42 -32.43 4.99
N PRO A 855 -18.46 -32.96 4.32
CA PRO A 855 -19.83 -32.63 4.67
C PRO A 855 -20.13 -32.92 6.15
N LEU A 856 -20.98 -32.09 6.77
CA LEU A 856 -21.46 -32.28 8.14
C LEU A 856 -22.97 -32.57 8.14
N SER A 857 -23.35 -33.65 8.80
CA SER A 857 -24.75 -34.03 8.98
C SER A 857 -25.38 -33.28 10.17
N VAL A 858 -26.40 -32.45 9.90
CA VAL A 858 -27.08 -31.62 10.91
C VAL A 858 -28.56 -32.01 10.99
N VAL A 859 -29.10 -32.08 12.20
CA VAL A 859 -30.55 -32.18 12.43
C VAL A 859 -31.02 -30.89 13.08
N LEU A 860 -31.95 -30.20 12.44
CA LEU A 860 -32.55 -28.98 12.98
C LEU A 860 -33.77 -29.34 13.81
N ASP A 861 -33.74 -29.01 15.10
CA ASP A 861 -34.88 -29.18 16.00
C ASP A 861 -35.14 -27.87 16.75
N VAL A 862 -36.42 -27.48 16.80
CA VAL A 862 -36.87 -26.30 17.54
C VAL A 862 -37.73 -26.79 18.69
N ARG A 863 -37.32 -26.48 19.93
CA ARG A 863 -38.02 -26.92 21.13
C ARG A 863 -39.49 -26.50 21.09
N GLY A 864 -40.40 -27.47 21.15
CA GLY A 864 -41.84 -27.26 21.08
C GLY A 864 -42.46 -27.48 19.70
N HIS A 865 -41.64 -27.64 18.66
CA HIS A 865 -42.06 -27.86 17.27
C HIS A 865 -41.46 -29.13 16.65
N THR A 866 -40.85 -30.00 17.45
CA THR A 866 -40.31 -31.30 17.00
C THR A 866 -41.39 -32.12 16.29
N GLY A 867 -41.08 -32.63 15.09
CA GLY A 867 -42.01 -33.37 14.24
C GLY A 867 -42.89 -32.50 13.34
N GLN A 868 -42.83 -31.16 13.45
CA GLN A 868 -43.51 -30.25 12.53
C GLN A 868 -42.87 -30.34 11.14
N ARG A 869 -43.70 -30.43 10.10
CA ARG A 869 -43.25 -30.32 8.71
C ARG A 869 -43.27 -28.86 8.27
N VAL A 870 -42.14 -28.34 7.83
CA VAL A 870 -41.99 -26.97 7.35
C VAL A 870 -41.46 -26.95 5.91
N GLN A 871 -41.71 -25.85 5.20
CA GLN A 871 -41.00 -25.50 3.98
C GLN A 871 -39.85 -24.59 4.40
N ALA A 872 -38.63 -24.95 4.00
CA ALA A 872 -37.42 -24.20 4.30
C ALA A 872 -36.79 -23.68 3.01
N GLU A 873 -36.57 -22.38 2.95
CA GLU A 873 -35.78 -21.72 1.92
C GLU A 873 -34.31 -21.78 2.33
N THR A 874 -33.46 -22.26 1.44
CA THR A 874 -32.03 -22.39 1.69
C THR A 874 -31.24 -21.48 0.77
N ARG A 875 -30.13 -20.95 1.28
CA ARG A 875 -29.12 -20.24 0.51
C ARG A 875 -27.77 -20.82 0.88
N GLN A 876 -27.04 -21.33 -0.10
CA GLN A 876 -25.75 -21.98 0.11
C GLN A 876 -24.66 -21.27 -0.69
N LEU A 877 -23.60 -20.85 0.00
CA LEU A 877 -22.36 -20.35 -0.58
C LEU A 877 -21.24 -21.37 -0.35
N SER A 878 -20.61 -21.82 -1.44
CA SER A 878 -19.52 -22.80 -1.41
C SER A 878 -18.75 -22.75 -2.72
N ALA A 879 -17.42 -22.87 -2.68
CA ALA A 879 -16.62 -23.01 -3.90
C ALA A 879 -16.80 -24.37 -4.59
N PRO A 880 -16.59 -24.43 -5.92
CA PRO A 880 -16.46 -25.70 -6.62
C PRO A 880 -15.42 -26.61 -5.97
N SER A 881 -15.75 -27.89 -5.79
CA SER A 881 -14.87 -28.90 -5.18
C SER A 881 -14.43 -28.63 -3.74
N GLY A 882 -14.98 -27.61 -3.05
CA GLY A 882 -14.58 -27.24 -1.70
C GLY A 882 -13.19 -26.58 -1.64
N ASP A 883 -12.85 -25.77 -2.64
CA ASP A 883 -11.60 -25.02 -2.66
C ASP A 883 -11.70 -23.76 -1.77
N LEU A 884 -10.92 -23.71 -0.69
CA LEU A 884 -10.95 -22.59 0.26
C LEU A 884 -10.33 -21.31 -0.28
N ASP A 885 -9.38 -21.44 -1.20
CA ASP A 885 -8.63 -20.31 -1.74
C ASP A 885 -9.27 -19.81 -3.06
N ALA A 886 -10.46 -20.33 -3.40
CA ALA A 886 -11.18 -19.91 -4.59
C ALA A 886 -11.86 -18.55 -4.40
N ALA A 887 -11.70 -17.69 -5.40
CA ALA A 887 -12.33 -16.37 -5.51
C ALA A 887 -13.04 -16.21 -6.87
N ASN A 888 -13.77 -15.11 -7.05
CA ASN A 888 -14.46 -14.82 -8.31
C ASN A 888 -13.52 -14.08 -9.27
N PRO A 889 -13.04 -14.72 -10.37
CA PRO A 889 -12.21 -14.02 -11.33
C PRO A 889 -13.05 -13.14 -12.25
N ALA A 890 -12.41 -12.13 -12.83
CA ALA A 890 -13.05 -11.19 -13.75
C ALA A 890 -13.76 -11.84 -14.95
N TRP A 891 -13.27 -12.97 -15.47
CA TRP A 891 -13.88 -13.69 -16.60
C TRP A 891 -15.00 -14.67 -16.18
N GLN A 892 -15.19 -14.87 -14.87
CA GLN A 892 -16.27 -15.66 -14.31
C GLN A 892 -16.72 -15.04 -12.98
N PRO A 893 -17.30 -13.82 -13.02
CA PRO A 893 -17.59 -13.03 -11.82
C PRO A 893 -18.62 -13.69 -10.89
N ASP A 894 -19.39 -14.65 -11.39
CA ASP A 894 -20.40 -15.40 -10.65
C ASP A 894 -19.97 -16.87 -10.36
N LEU A 895 -18.66 -17.17 -10.32
CA LEU A 895 -18.17 -18.53 -10.04
C LEU A 895 -18.67 -19.05 -8.68
N ILE A 896 -18.66 -18.17 -7.68
CA ILE A 896 -19.01 -18.42 -6.29
C ILE A 896 -20.10 -17.44 -5.91
N THR A 897 -21.34 -17.86 -6.12
CA THR A 897 -22.55 -17.11 -5.74
C THR A 897 -23.50 -18.01 -4.96
N PRO A 898 -24.39 -17.44 -4.13
CA PRO A 898 -25.37 -18.22 -3.38
C PRO A 898 -26.28 -19.04 -4.29
N LYS A 899 -26.47 -20.32 -3.96
CA LYS A 899 -27.46 -21.20 -4.59
C LYS A 899 -28.70 -21.26 -3.72
N LEU A 900 -29.85 -20.96 -4.31
CA LEU A 900 -31.14 -20.96 -3.62
C LEU A 900 -31.91 -22.27 -3.88
N ASP A 901 -32.54 -22.81 -2.85
CA ASP A 901 -33.45 -23.96 -2.98
C ASP A 901 -34.63 -23.85 -1.98
N VAL A 902 -35.69 -24.61 -2.20
CA VAL A 902 -36.83 -24.74 -1.29
C VAL A 902 -37.11 -26.21 -1.03
N VAL A 903 -36.99 -26.61 0.23
CA VAL A 903 -37.06 -28.02 0.63
C VAL A 903 -38.08 -28.22 1.76
N SER A 904 -38.77 -29.37 1.77
CA SER A 904 -39.66 -29.73 2.86
C SER A 904 -38.93 -30.59 3.88
N ILE A 905 -38.95 -30.17 5.15
CA ILE A 905 -38.30 -30.90 6.24
C ILE A 905 -39.24 -31.14 7.40
N VAL A 906 -38.95 -32.18 8.16
CA VAL A 906 -39.56 -32.51 9.45
C VAL A 906 -38.54 -32.22 10.56
N LEU A 907 -38.84 -31.21 11.39
CA LEU A 907 -37.96 -30.77 12.48
C LEU A 907 -37.66 -31.92 13.45
N GLY A 908 -36.38 -32.08 13.81
CA GLY A 908 -35.89 -33.13 14.71
C GLY A 908 -35.83 -34.54 14.11
N GLN A 909 -36.12 -34.72 12.82
CA GLN A 909 -36.12 -36.03 12.15
C GLN A 909 -35.25 -36.06 10.91
N ASP A 910 -35.39 -35.06 10.04
CA ASP A 910 -34.65 -35.02 8.78
C ASP A 910 -33.20 -34.54 9.01
N VAL A 911 -32.26 -35.22 8.34
CA VAL A 911 -30.82 -34.91 8.38
C VAL A 911 -30.45 -34.10 7.15
N TRP A 912 -29.72 -33.01 7.34
CA TRP A 912 -29.16 -32.17 6.28
C TRP A 912 -27.66 -32.31 6.19
N GLU A 913 -27.17 -32.40 4.97
CA GLU A 913 -25.74 -32.40 4.67
C GLU A 913 -25.30 -30.97 4.37
N ILE A 914 -24.51 -30.39 5.26
CA ILE A 914 -23.89 -29.09 5.05
C ILE A 914 -22.57 -29.32 4.30
N PRO A 915 -22.41 -28.83 3.06
CA PRO A 915 -21.22 -29.10 2.25
C PRO A 915 -19.92 -28.64 2.92
N PRO A 916 -18.76 -29.22 2.56
CA PRO A 916 -17.47 -28.77 3.08
C PRO A 916 -17.22 -27.30 2.73
N PHE A 917 -16.55 -26.58 3.62
CA PHE A 917 -16.15 -25.18 3.43
C PHE A 917 -17.28 -24.30 2.89
N SER A 918 -18.40 -24.27 3.60
CA SER A 918 -19.61 -23.60 3.13
C SER A 918 -20.29 -22.76 4.19
N PHE A 919 -21.00 -21.73 3.72
CA PHE A 919 -21.93 -20.93 4.51
C PHE A 919 -23.34 -21.17 4.01
N MET A 920 -24.26 -21.52 4.91
CA MET A 920 -25.65 -21.82 4.56
C MET A 920 -26.63 -21.07 5.47
N THR A 921 -27.62 -20.41 4.88
CA THR A 921 -28.79 -19.90 5.59
C THR A 921 -30.03 -20.73 5.29
N ILE A 922 -30.89 -20.88 6.30
CA ILE A 922 -32.07 -21.74 6.26
C ILE A 922 -33.21 -21.02 6.93
N THR A 923 -34.24 -20.66 6.17
CA THR A 923 -35.38 -19.87 6.66
C THR A 923 -36.67 -20.66 6.54
N PHE A 924 -37.43 -20.78 7.62
CA PHE A 924 -38.70 -21.50 7.64
C PHE A 924 -39.70 -20.90 8.62
N HIS A 925 -40.97 -21.32 8.49
CA HIS A 925 -42.06 -20.84 9.34
C HIS A 925 -42.60 -21.94 10.27
N LEU A 926 -42.72 -21.61 11.55
CA LEU A 926 -43.38 -22.37 12.61
C LEU A 926 -44.89 -22.09 12.63
N GLU A 927 -45.66 -23.02 13.21
CA GLU A 927 -47.13 -22.95 13.33
C GLU A 927 -47.60 -22.02 14.47
#